data_AF-M3HFJ2-F1
#
_entry.id   AF-M3HFJ2-F1
#
_cell.length_a   1.000
_cell.length_b   1.000
_cell.length_c   1.000
_cell.angle_alpha   90.00
_cell.angle_beta   90.00
_cell.angle_gamma   90.00
#
_symmetry.space_group_name_H-M   'P 1'
#
loop_
_entity.id
_entity.type
_entity.pdbx_description
1 polymer ?
#
loop_
_entity_poly.entity_id
_entity_poly.type
_entity_poly.pdbx_seq_one_letter_code
_entity_poly.pdbx_strand_id
1 'polypeptide(L)'
;KSATQDKPVVTPKDTLQNELEWKRSGVYPFLFTNIPSRFTRFSYLPDPEKYHDKSRKIYPFLFHQELAQRFTDFIESEKLDKHIRLNTTVENVHKNSKGKWVISVRHKNPETNQNEWYQEEFDAVVVANGHYTVPYIPEIEGLAEYNAKHPNVLIHAKSLRELDDFKDKDVLVVGGSISTANIIQYIIPVAKSVTNAKRGKSLVFEYINDALAVPEIDGKGTIDKIDPESGEVYFVDGTHKKFDKILFTTGYHYNYPFLADKLELVNPGNLSRVKGLYYDTFYQQDPTLGITGVAVSHLNFHTIEASVAALAGVWSGAKELPTVQEQQDWEKSEVERKGNSIFFHYYSHHDAKDQFVDKLVPYFAEGRYNPLEKEGPLVGEIDQGLENLAKYYYLIKDSTTIIMTEPTLNFHVQTHQTQFKVPVELIKKNFKNIQKLIEKQKKQLTDDITKIKKVSSLSASAKLELIQKLIKNFENFQKKLTNSIKKDEEFRERLITRLENLQTLEQFAISSESTEDEDEADKLLDLHNPNLINWYRDQTNLLIIDYLIKSNTRTDENIGLMLLNSLAKNNPKLMKLIDYDLYESFNQVFVSIMNDHDLTLIIAWFNENRNSLKKINSNLEFEINYCKFLTLIEKGDINEAINFSRENLSSYGNKENYPDSNNTNHLSNLERLKGLGGLLVFRSMEQEENSEDLTFSNKLMINSIQFKEYQKLLSNERWESLSQCFIENFTKLYGITKNYPIYIYLSAGLSSLKTKSCYHNSENTIFKDANEDNEETFTDDVILNDKKYRGPNYYYRMLDRINHCPYIQQSI
;
A
#
# COMPACT_ATOMS: atom_id res chain seq x y z
N LYS A 1 10.89 36.49 1.82
CA LYS A 1 9.95 35.83 0.87
C LYS A 1 9.44 34.58 1.60
N SER A 2 8.13 34.39 1.72
CA SER A 2 7.58 33.13 2.23
C SER A 2 7.97 32.00 1.28
N ALA A 3 8.42 30.88 1.83
CA ALA A 3 8.72 29.70 1.03
C ALA A 3 7.42 29.08 0.51
N THR A 4 7.42 28.73 -0.76
CA THR A 4 6.27 28.12 -1.44
C THR A 4 6.61 26.68 -1.80
N GLN A 5 5.61 25.88 -2.15
CA GLN A 5 5.85 24.50 -2.56
C GLN A 5 6.89 24.39 -3.70
N ASP A 6 6.82 25.28 -4.70
CA ASP A 6 7.77 25.30 -5.83
C ASP A 6 9.18 25.80 -5.44
N LYS A 7 9.30 26.46 -4.30
CA LYS A 7 10.54 27.09 -3.80
C LYS A 7 10.64 26.91 -2.28
N PRO A 8 10.77 25.66 -1.80
CA PRO A 8 10.80 25.37 -0.38
C PRO A 8 12.13 25.81 0.23
N VAL A 9 12.15 26.08 1.53
CA VAL A 9 13.40 26.16 2.28
C VAL A 9 13.88 24.74 2.53
N VAL A 10 15.04 24.39 1.98
CA VAL A 10 15.67 23.10 2.23
C VAL A 10 16.54 23.22 3.47
N THR A 11 16.32 22.30 4.42
CA THR A 11 17.11 22.19 5.64
C THR A 11 17.78 20.81 5.74
N PRO A 12 18.97 20.72 6.36
CA PRO A 12 19.63 19.45 6.59
C PRO A 12 18.78 18.47 7.41
N LYS A 13 19.15 17.18 7.36
CA LYS A 13 18.53 16.12 8.16
C LYS A 13 18.53 16.48 9.65
N ASP A 14 17.35 16.45 10.28
CA ASP A 14 17.24 16.59 11.74
C ASP A 14 17.77 15.34 12.45
N THR A 15 18.59 15.56 13.49
CA THR A 15 19.18 14.49 14.31
C THR A 15 18.26 14.01 15.45
N LEU A 16 17.14 14.69 15.71
CA LEU A 16 16.33 14.52 16.94
C LEU A 16 14.86 14.09 16.72
N GLN A 17 14.42 13.79 15.49
CA GLN A 17 12.99 13.76 15.15
C GLN A 17 12.23 12.44 15.40
N ASN A 18 12.86 11.27 15.50
CA ASN A 18 12.10 10.01 15.49
C ASN A 18 11.28 9.75 16.76
N GLU A 19 11.63 10.33 17.91
CA GLU A 19 11.00 10.01 19.21
C GLU A 19 9.69 10.77 19.46
N LEU A 20 9.46 11.92 18.81
CA LEU A 20 8.32 12.81 19.11
C LEU A 20 7.18 12.75 18.07
N GLU A 21 7.39 12.10 16.92
CA GLU A 21 6.42 12.14 15.82
C GLU A 21 5.32 11.06 15.92
N TRP A 22 5.45 10.07 16.81
CA TRP A 22 4.49 8.97 17.03
C TRP A 22 3.93 8.29 15.77
N LYS A 23 4.67 8.33 14.64
CA LYS A 23 4.24 7.91 13.28
C LYS A 23 3.87 6.44 13.16
N ARG A 24 4.28 5.61 14.13
CA ARG A 24 4.02 4.17 14.11
C ARG A 24 2.53 3.87 14.31
N SER A 25 1.93 3.02 13.48
CA SER A 25 0.55 2.57 13.68
C SER A 25 0.39 1.77 14.99
N GLY A 26 -0.78 1.85 15.63
CA GLY A 26 -1.14 0.99 16.76
C GLY A 26 -1.64 -0.40 16.36
N VAL A 27 -1.75 -0.68 15.07
CA VAL A 27 -2.17 -1.99 14.53
C VAL A 27 -1.07 -3.04 14.77
N TYR A 28 -1.50 -4.24 15.18
CA TYR A 28 -0.66 -5.43 15.36
C TYR A 28 -1.10 -6.58 14.43
N PRO A 29 -0.21 -7.53 14.08
CA PRO A 29 -0.40 -8.42 12.92
C PRO A 29 -1.65 -9.31 12.96
N PHE A 30 -2.06 -9.76 14.14
CA PHE A 30 -3.21 -10.64 14.34
C PHE A 30 -4.50 -9.88 14.68
N LEU A 31 -4.52 -8.55 14.49
CA LEU A 31 -5.70 -7.72 14.73
C LEU A 31 -6.79 -8.01 13.68
N PHE A 32 -8.00 -8.26 14.16
CA PHE A 32 -9.22 -8.23 13.36
C PHE A 32 -10.18 -7.15 13.89
N THR A 33 -11.14 -6.75 13.07
CA THR A 33 -12.09 -5.70 13.42
C THR A 33 -12.95 -6.14 14.60
N ASN A 34 -13.25 -5.22 15.51
CA ASN A 34 -14.19 -5.45 16.61
C ASN A 34 -15.63 -5.03 16.25
N ILE A 35 -15.85 -4.63 14.99
CA ILE A 35 -17.14 -4.26 14.41
C ILE A 35 -17.33 -5.12 13.14
N PRO A 36 -18.54 -5.62 12.86
CA PRO A 36 -18.83 -6.39 11.65
C PRO A 36 -18.39 -5.70 10.37
N SER A 37 -17.96 -6.49 9.39
CA SER A 37 -17.37 -6.06 8.11
C SER A 37 -18.21 -5.02 7.36
N ARG A 38 -19.55 -5.14 7.44
CA ARG A 38 -20.54 -4.21 6.88
C ARG A 38 -20.34 -2.77 7.38
N PHE A 39 -20.08 -2.57 8.67
CA PHE A 39 -19.97 -1.23 9.26
C PHE A 39 -18.52 -0.71 9.33
N THR A 40 -17.56 -1.45 8.75
CA THR A 40 -16.16 -1.04 8.65
C THR A 40 -15.83 -0.50 7.26
N ARG A 41 -16.71 0.34 6.73
CA ARG A 41 -16.58 1.03 5.43
C ARG A 41 -17.43 2.29 5.42
N PHE A 42 -17.13 3.18 4.49
CA PHE A 42 -18.07 4.24 4.09
C PHE A 42 -19.24 3.65 3.30
N SER A 43 -20.40 4.26 3.39
CA SER A 43 -21.66 3.75 2.82
C SER A 43 -21.61 3.63 1.30
N TYR A 44 -20.78 4.46 0.63
CA TYR A 44 -20.56 4.45 -0.81
C TYR A 44 -19.53 3.40 -1.29
N LEU A 45 -18.78 2.78 -0.38
CA LEU A 45 -17.87 1.69 -0.74
C LEU A 45 -18.64 0.39 -0.97
N PRO A 46 -18.19 -0.50 -1.86
CA PRO A 46 -18.80 -1.82 -2.03
C PRO A 46 -18.80 -2.65 -0.73
N ASP A 47 -19.79 -3.53 -0.59
CA ASP A 47 -19.85 -4.57 0.45
C ASP A 47 -19.77 -5.97 -0.20
N PRO A 48 -18.56 -6.51 -0.44
CA PRO A 48 -18.41 -7.78 -1.14
C PRO A 48 -18.99 -8.97 -0.39
N GLU A 49 -19.77 -9.81 -1.09
CA GLU A 49 -20.40 -11.04 -0.55
C GLU A 49 -19.41 -11.99 0.16
N LYS A 50 -18.14 -12.02 -0.28
CA LYS A 50 -17.08 -12.81 0.38
C LYS A 50 -16.88 -12.50 1.86
N TYR A 51 -17.33 -11.33 2.33
CA TYR A 51 -17.25 -10.92 3.74
C TYR A 51 -18.50 -11.27 4.54
N HIS A 52 -19.56 -11.77 3.87
CA HIS A 52 -20.78 -12.29 4.47
C HIS A 52 -20.79 -13.82 4.62
N ASP A 53 -19.72 -14.49 4.19
CA ASP A 53 -19.55 -15.92 4.33
C ASP A 53 -19.39 -16.32 5.81
N LYS A 54 -20.42 -17.00 6.33
CA LYS A 54 -20.49 -17.46 7.73
C LYS A 54 -19.49 -18.57 8.06
N SER A 55 -18.88 -19.21 7.06
CA SER A 55 -17.83 -20.21 7.25
C SER A 55 -16.49 -19.58 7.68
N ARG A 56 -16.32 -18.26 7.52
CA ARG A 56 -15.08 -17.57 7.87
C ARG A 56 -14.77 -17.74 9.36
N LYS A 57 -13.50 -18.05 9.67
CA LYS A 57 -12.99 -18.25 11.04
C LYS A 57 -13.34 -17.11 11.99
N ILE A 58 -13.32 -15.87 11.51
CA ILE A 58 -13.60 -14.66 12.28
C ILE A 58 -14.91 -13.97 11.84
N TYR A 59 -15.87 -14.67 11.23
CA TYR A 59 -17.16 -14.06 10.85
C TYR A 59 -17.85 -13.36 12.04
N PRO A 60 -18.37 -12.13 11.91
CA PRO A 60 -18.51 -11.30 10.71
C PRO A 60 -17.38 -10.25 10.53
N PHE A 61 -16.20 -10.47 11.10
CA PHE A 61 -15.09 -9.52 11.14
C PHE A 61 -14.11 -9.64 9.96
N LEU A 62 -13.28 -8.61 9.82
CA LEU A 62 -12.19 -8.55 8.84
C LEU A 62 -10.85 -8.54 9.56
N PHE A 63 -9.84 -9.18 8.97
CA PHE A 63 -8.46 -8.92 9.38
C PHE A 63 -8.06 -7.50 8.97
N HIS A 64 -7.15 -6.88 9.73
CA HIS A 64 -6.73 -5.50 9.46
C HIS A 64 -6.17 -5.32 8.03
N GLN A 65 -5.59 -6.37 7.44
CA GLN A 65 -5.07 -6.39 6.07
C GLN A 65 -6.19 -6.28 5.02
N GLU A 66 -7.30 -7.00 5.23
CA GLU A 66 -8.47 -6.93 4.34
C GLU A 66 -9.10 -5.54 4.36
N LEU A 67 -9.14 -4.90 5.54
CA LEU A 67 -9.63 -3.54 5.69
C LEU A 67 -8.69 -2.52 5.03
N ALA A 68 -7.37 -2.65 5.18
CA ALA A 68 -6.39 -1.78 4.53
C ALA A 68 -6.43 -1.90 3.00
N GLN A 69 -6.55 -3.13 2.48
CA GLN A 69 -6.69 -3.37 1.04
C GLN A 69 -7.94 -2.71 0.48
N ARG A 70 -9.08 -2.79 1.19
CA ARG A 70 -10.33 -2.14 0.79
C ARG A 70 -10.17 -0.64 0.54
N PHE A 71 -9.45 0.08 1.41
CA PHE A 71 -9.20 1.52 1.21
C PHE A 71 -8.16 1.80 0.11
N THR A 72 -7.15 0.94 -0.01
CA THR A 72 -6.14 1.05 -1.08
C THR A 72 -6.81 0.91 -2.45
N ASP A 73 -7.65 -0.12 -2.63
CA ASP A 73 -8.40 -0.35 -3.85
C ASP A 73 -9.27 0.85 -4.22
N PHE A 74 -9.91 1.49 -3.23
CA PHE A 74 -10.74 2.67 -3.44
C PHE A 74 -9.93 3.91 -3.86
N ILE A 75 -8.79 4.18 -3.19
CA ILE A 75 -7.91 5.30 -3.55
C ILE A 75 -7.43 5.14 -5.00
N GLU A 76 -7.07 3.91 -5.40
CA GLU A 76 -6.62 3.59 -6.75
C GLU A 76 -7.76 3.68 -7.78
N SER A 77 -8.95 3.16 -7.48
CA SER A 77 -10.08 3.16 -8.41
C SER A 77 -10.59 4.57 -8.70
N GLU A 78 -10.65 5.41 -7.66
CA GLU A 78 -11.13 6.80 -7.75
C GLU A 78 -10.01 7.81 -8.08
N LYS A 79 -8.76 7.36 -8.22
CA LYS A 79 -7.58 8.20 -8.54
C LYS A 79 -7.44 9.37 -7.57
N LEU A 80 -7.57 9.08 -6.27
CA LEU A 80 -7.48 10.08 -5.19
C LEU A 80 -6.04 10.40 -4.81
N ASP A 81 -5.07 9.62 -5.31
CA ASP A 81 -3.64 9.79 -5.09
C ASP A 81 -3.15 11.21 -5.43
N LYS A 82 -3.67 11.81 -6.52
CA LYS A 82 -3.34 13.19 -6.93
C LYS A 82 -3.70 14.27 -5.89
N HIS A 83 -4.56 13.96 -4.92
CA HIS A 83 -4.99 14.88 -3.86
C HIS A 83 -4.26 14.64 -2.53
N ILE A 84 -3.39 13.62 -2.47
CA ILE A 84 -2.72 13.20 -1.24
C ILE A 84 -1.22 13.46 -1.39
N ARG A 85 -0.65 14.22 -0.45
CA ARG A 85 0.80 14.44 -0.37
C ARG A 85 1.39 13.58 0.73
N LEU A 86 2.09 12.51 0.35
CA LEU A 86 2.78 11.63 1.29
C LEU A 86 4.09 12.24 1.78
N ASN A 87 4.70 11.64 2.81
CA ASN A 87 5.93 12.12 3.46
C ASN A 87 5.85 13.60 3.88
N THR A 88 4.66 14.07 4.23
CA THR A 88 4.38 15.49 4.46
C THR A 88 3.69 15.65 5.82
N THR A 89 4.24 16.50 6.68
CA THR A 89 3.70 16.81 8.00
C THR A 89 3.19 18.25 8.04
N VAL A 90 2.06 18.44 8.73
CA VAL A 90 1.53 19.76 9.06
C VAL A 90 2.09 20.17 10.42
N GLU A 91 2.85 21.26 10.42
CA GLU A 91 3.63 21.69 11.58
C GLU A 91 2.96 22.88 12.30
N ASN A 92 2.19 23.70 11.59
CA ASN A 92 1.43 24.81 12.17
C ASN A 92 0.25 25.23 11.29
N VAL A 93 -0.88 25.60 11.90
CA VAL A 93 -2.07 26.14 11.21
C VAL A 93 -2.56 27.40 11.94
N HIS A 94 -2.57 28.53 11.23
CA HIS A 94 -3.05 29.81 11.77
C HIS A 94 -3.79 30.61 10.70
N LYS A 95 -4.56 31.61 11.13
CA LYS A 95 -5.27 32.51 10.22
C LYS A 95 -4.44 33.77 9.99
N ASN A 96 -4.24 34.17 8.73
CA ASN A 96 -3.54 35.41 8.40
C ASN A 96 -4.46 36.63 8.47
N SER A 97 -3.90 37.83 8.27
CA SER A 97 -4.65 39.09 8.28
C SER A 97 -5.69 39.22 7.15
N LYS A 98 -5.64 38.36 6.13
CA LYS A 98 -6.63 38.30 5.04
C LYS A 98 -7.77 37.32 5.33
N GLY A 99 -7.77 36.67 6.49
CA GLY A 99 -8.75 35.66 6.84
C GLY A 99 -8.56 34.31 6.13
N LYS A 100 -7.37 34.02 5.59
CA LYS A 100 -7.03 32.71 5.02
C LYS A 100 -6.28 31.86 6.03
N TRP A 101 -6.45 30.54 5.97
CA TRP A 101 -5.67 29.60 6.73
C TRP A 101 -4.29 29.42 6.10
N VAL A 102 -3.24 29.67 6.87
CA VAL A 102 -1.85 29.43 6.46
C VAL A 102 -1.39 28.13 7.12
N ILE A 103 -1.07 27.15 6.29
CA ILE A 103 -0.54 25.86 6.74
C ILE A 103 0.96 25.86 6.52
N SER A 104 1.73 25.64 7.59
CA SER A 104 3.16 25.41 7.52
C SER A 104 3.42 23.92 7.38
N VAL A 105 4.13 23.56 6.33
CA VAL A 105 4.30 22.19 5.86
C VAL A 105 5.78 21.84 5.88
N ARG A 106 6.07 20.62 6.32
CA ARG A 106 7.36 19.98 6.13
C ARG A 106 7.20 18.75 5.27
N HIS A 107 7.83 18.76 4.10
CA HIS A 107 7.94 17.60 3.23
C HIS A 107 9.31 16.95 3.42
N LYS A 108 9.32 15.65 3.69
CA LYS A 108 10.55 14.86 3.77
C LYS A 108 10.79 14.22 2.42
N ASN A 109 11.76 14.75 1.68
CA ASN A 109 12.12 14.25 0.37
C ASN A 109 12.67 12.81 0.51
N PRO A 110 12.04 11.80 -0.10
CA PRO A 110 12.46 10.40 0.07
C PRO A 110 13.79 10.09 -0.60
N GLU A 111 14.20 10.84 -1.62
CA GLU A 111 15.43 10.60 -2.38
C GLU A 111 16.65 11.22 -1.68
N THR A 112 16.52 12.46 -1.22
CA THR A 112 17.62 13.20 -0.58
C THR A 112 17.63 13.06 0.94
N ASN A 113 16.52 12.61 1.53
CA ASN A 113 16.26 12.56 2.97
C ASN A 113 16.35 13.95 3.65
N GLN A 114 16.21 15.03 2.87
CA GLN A 114 16.20 16.41 3.35
C GLN A 114 14.77 16.87 3.69
N ASN A 115 14.68 17.87 4.55
CA ASN A 115 13.42 18.51 4.92
C ASN A 115 13.20 19.76 4.06
N GLU A 116 12.10 19.77 3.32
CA GLU A 116 11.63 20.87 2.49
C GLU A 116 10.47 21.57 3.20
N TRP A 117 10.65 22.85 3.55
CA TRP A 117 9.67 23.62 4.30
C TRP A 117 8.99 24.68 3.44
N TYR A 118 7.67 24.75 3.50
CA TYR A 118 6.89 25.76 2.77
C TYR A 118 5.59 26.11 3.49
N GLN A 119 4.93 27.16 3.01
CA GLN A 119 3.60 27.57 3.45
C GLN A 119 2.64 27.68 2.27
N GLU A 120 1.38 27.36 2.54
CA GLU A 120 0.28 27.52 1.60
C GLU A 120 -0.94 28.16 2.29
N GLU A 121 -1.75 28.89 1.50
CA GLU A 121 -2.96 29.53 1.96
C GLU A 121 -4.21 28.78 1.49
N PHE A 122 -5.18 28.61 2.37
CA PHE A 122 -6.45 27.93 2.10
C PHE A 122 -7.65 28.75 2.61
N ASP A 123 -8.67 28.91 1.77
CA ASP A 123 -10.03 28.41 2.03
C ASP A 123 -10.47 28.17 3.48
N ALA A 124 -10.44 26.88 3.75
CA ALA A 124 -10.99 26.20 4.89
C ALA A 124 -10.07 25.00 5.16
N VAL A 125 -10.08 24.48 6.38
CA VAL A 125 -9.23 23.37 6.81
C VAL A 125 -10.08 22.29 7.45
N VAL A 126 -9.98 21.06 6.95
CA VAL A 126 -10.51 19.88 7.65
C VAL A 126 -9.38 19.19 8.41
N VAL A 127 -9.53 19.04 9.72
CA VAL A 127 -8.60 18.30 10.56
C VAL A 127 -9.06 16.84 10.63
N ALA A 128 -8.21 15.94 10.13
CA ALA A 128 -8.48 14.49 10.06
C ALA A 128 -7.26 13.66 10.54
N ASN A 129 -6.50 14.16 11.53
CA ASN A 129 -5.29 13.50 12.03
C ASN A 129 -5.55 12.32 12.98
N GLY A 130 -6.81 12.11 13.38
CA GLY A 130 -7.22 11.08 14.33
C GLY A 130 -6.72 11.32 15.77
N HIS A 131 -7.13 10.45 16.69
CA HIS A 131 -6.88 10.58 18.13
C HIS A 131 -6.32 9.31 18.79
N TYR A 132 -5.92 8.31 17.99
CA TYR A 132 -5.27 7.08 18.48
C TYR A 132 -3.77 7.02 18.17
N THR A 133 -3.12 8.19 18.16
CA THR A 133 -1.71 8.33 17.78
C THR A 133 -0.78 8.48 18.98
N VAL A 134 -1.10 9.36 19.94
CA VAL A 134 -0.23 9.66 21.10
C VAL A 134 -0.68 8.81 22.30
N PRO A 135 0.13 7.83 22.76
CA PRO A 135 -0.22 6.98 23.90
C PRO A 135 -0.49 7.79 25.18
N TYR A 136 -1.51 7.39 25.94
CA TYR A 136 -1.70 7.90 27.30
C TYR A 136 -1.05 6.94 28.29
N ILE A 137 -0.05 7.43 29.04
CA ILE A 137 0.54 6.73 30.18
C ILE A 137 0.10 7.46 31.44
N PRO A 138 -0.55 6.80 32.41
CA PRO A 138 -0.99 7.45 33.64
C PRO A 138 0.20 7.85 34.51
N GLU A 139 0.05 8.95 35.23
CA GLU A 139 0.98 9.33 36.30
C GLU A 139 0.86 8.31 37.44
N ILE A 140 1.97 7.60 37.72
CA ILE A 140 2.10 6.62 38.79
C ILE A 140 3.44 6.92 39.49
N GLU A 141 3.43 7.03 40.81
CA GLU A 141 4.64 7.30 41.59
C GLU A 141 5.73 6.25 41.29
N GLY A 142 6.94 6.70 40.99
CA GLY A 142 8.11 5.86 40.70
C GLY A 142 8.15 5.23 39.29
N LEU A 143 7.10 5.40 38.47
CA LEU A 143 7.03 4.80 37.13
C LEU A 143 8.12 5.33 36.19
N ALA A 144 8.37 6.64 36.21
CA ALA A 144 9.34 7.28 35.33
C ALA A 144 10.78 6.85 35.68
N GLU A 145 11.12 6.84 36.97
CA GLU A 145 12.41 6.36 37.46
C GLU A 145 12.61 4.87 37.18
N TYR A 146 11.57 4.06 37.36
CA TYR A 146 11.61 2.63 37.05
C TYR A 146 11.85 2.40 35.55
N ASN A 147 11.14 3.12 34.68
CA ASN A 147 11.32 3.01 33.23
C ASN A 147 12.72 3.44 32.78
N ALA A 148 13.28 4.50 33.36
CA ALA A 148 14.63 4.96 33.04
C ALA A 148 15.70 3.89 33.34
N LYS A 149 15.51 3.09 34.39
CA LYS A 149 16.39 1.97 34.75
C LYS A 149 16.08 0.68 33.99
N HIS A 150 14.82 0.47 33.62
CA HIS A 150 14.32 -0.76 32.99
C HIS A 150 13.51 -0.47 31.71
N PRO A 151 14.14 0.10 30.66
CA PRO A 151 13.42 0.62 29.48
C PRO A 151 12.69 -0.44 28.66
N ASN A 152 12.94 -1.72 28.90
CA ASN A 152 12.35 -2.84 28.15
C ASN A 152 11.18 -3.52 28.88
N VAL A 153 10.84 -3.09 30.10
CA VAL A 153 9.76 -3.71 30.90
C VAL A 153 8.40 -3.12 30.55
N LEU A 154 8.33 -1.81 30.36
CA LEU A 154 7.09 -1.09 30.10
C LEU A 154 6.85 -0.97 28.60
N ILE A 155 5.63 -1.28 28.17
CA ILE A 155 5.20 -1.08 26.79
C ILE A 155 3.76 -0.58 26.76
N HIS A 156 3.42 0.21 25.75
CA HIS A 156 2.03 0.57 25.45
C HIS A 156 1.47 -0.33 24.36
N ALA A 157 0.15 -0.54 24.33
CA ALA A 157 -0.55 -1.32 23.31
C ALA A 157 -0.18 -0.91 21.87
N LYS A 158 0.07 0.39 21.64
CA LYS A 158 0.55 0.93 20.35
C LYS A 158 1.83 0.25 19.83
N SER A 159 2.69 -0.20 20.75
CA SER A 159 3.99 -0.82 20.44
C SER A 159 3.94 -2.34 20.31
N LEU A 160 2.80 -2.99 20.60
CA LEU A 160 2.64 -4.44 20.51
C LEU A 160 2.86 -4.92 19.07
N ARG A 161 3.67 -5.97 18.87
CA ARG A 161 3.89 -6.57 17.55
C ARG A 161 3.92 -8.09 17.56
N GLU A 162 4.49 -8.67 18.60
CA GLU A 162 4.63 -10.12 18.75
C GLU A 162 4.37 -10.51 20.21
N LEU A 163 4.05 -11.78 20.41
CA LEU A 163 3.64 -12.32 21.71
C LEU A 163 4.81 -12.89 22.51
N ASP A 164 5.97 -13.09 21.88
CA ASP A 164 7.17 -13.63 22.53
C ASP A 164 7.67 -12.78 23.69
N ASP A 165 7.40 -11.48 23.62
CA ASP A 165 7.71 -10.54 24.68
C ASP A 165 6.99 -10.86 25.99
N PHE A 166 5.91 -11.64 25.96
CA PHE A 166 5.07 -12.03 27.10
C PHE A 166 5.21 -13.50 27.47
N LYS A 167 5.88 -14.30 26.65
CA LYS A 167 5.94 -15.75 26.84
C LYS A 167 6.68 -16.13 28.12
N ASP A 168 6.11 -17.07 28.89
CA ASP A 168 6.67 -17.60 30.13
C ASP A 168 6.96 -16.53 31.20
N LYS A 169 6.34 -15.34 31.08
CA LYS A 169 6.56 -14.17 31.93
C LYS A 169 5.37 -13.86 32.85
N ASP A 170 5.67 -13.22 33.97
CA ASP A 170 4.67 -12.59 34.83
C ASP A 170 4.29 -11.22 34.22
N VAL A 171 3.07 -11.10 33.67
CA VAL A 171 2.63 -9.94 32.89
C VAL A 171 1.56 -9.15 33.63
N LEU A 172 1.77 -7.84 33.76
CA LEU A 172 0.76 -6.89 34.23
C LEU A 172 0.14 -6.16 33.04
N VAL A 173 -1.19 -6.25 32.87
CA VAL A 173 -1.94 -5.47 31.88
C VAL A 173 -2.71 -4.35 32.60
N VAL A 174 -2.40 -3.09 32.29
CA VAL A 174 -2.98 -1.90 32.93
C VAL A 174 -4.03 -1.28 32.01
N GLY A 175 -5.30 -1.40 32.39
CA GLY A 175 -6.46 -0.95 31.61
C GLY A 175 -7.64 -1.91 31.71
N GLY A 176 -8.80 -1.48 31.22
CA GLY A 176 -10.05 -2.27 31.30
C GLY A 176 -11.03 -1.99 30.18
N SER A 177 -10.54 -1.65 28.99
CA SER A 177 -11.36 -1.31 27.81
C SER A 177 -11.02 -2.21 26.61
N ILE A 178 -11.46 -1.84 25.41
CA ILE A 178 -11.41 -2.65 24.18
C ILE A 178 -10.02 -3.25 23.95
N SER A 179 -8.97 -2.42 23.95
CA SER A 179 -7.59 -2.90 23.74
C SER A 179 -7.14 -3.92 24.80
N THR A 180 -7.68 -3.86 26.01
CA THR A 180 -7.35 -4.82 27.08
C THR A 180 -7.89 -6.19 26.73
N ALA A 181 -9.20 -6.33 26.48
CA ALA A 181 -9.81 -7.60 26.13
C ALA A 181 -9.24 -8.17 24.82
N ASN A 182 -9.04 -7.32 23.81
CA ASN A 182 -8.52 -7.75 22.50
C ASN A 182 -7.07 -8.23 22.55
N ILE A 183 -6.23 -7.74 23.46
CA ILE A 183 -4.83 -8.16 23.55
C ILE A 183 -4.67 -9.31 24.55
N ILE A 184 -5.33 -9.23 25.70
CA ILE A 184 -5.12 -10.18 26.81
C ILE A 184 -5.48 -11.61 26.43
N GLN A 185 -6.48 -11.81 25.55
CA GLN A 185 -6.84 -13.13 25.01
C GLN A 185 -5.65 -13.87 24.36
N TYR A 186 -4.71 -13.13 23.77
CA TYR A 186 -3.50 -13.69 23.16
C TYR A 186 -2.33 -13.83 24.14
N ILE A 187 -2.35 -13.07 25.25
CA ILE A 187 -1.30 -13.11 26.27
C ILE A 187 -1.52 -14.29 27.23
N ILE A 188 -2.77 -14.54 27.63
CA ILE A 188 -3.13 -15.63 28.56
C ILE A 188 -2.52 -16.99 28.16
N PRO A 189 -2.62 -17.46 26.90
CA PRO A 189 -2.08 -18.78 26.54
C PRO A 189 -0.54 -18.86 26.50
N VAL A 190 0.17 -17.73 26.49
CA VAL A 190 1.65 -17.73 26.37
C VAL A 190 2.35 -17.28 27.64
N ALA A 191 1.72 -16.46 28.48
CA ALA A 191 2.30 -15.93 29.70
C ALA A 191 2.34 -16.96 30.82
N LYS A 192 3.29 -16.80 31.75
CA LYS A 192 3.34 -17.62 32.98
C LYS A 192 2.22 -17.23 33.95
N SER A 193 1.95 -15.94 34.06
CA SER A 193 0.76 -15.44 34.76
C SER A 193 0.34 -14.07 34.22
N VAL A 194 -0.94 -13.76 34.36
CA VAL A 194 -1.51 -12.48 33.92
C VAL A 194 -2.23 -11.82 35.09
N THR A 195 -1.81 -10.60 35.42
CA THR A 195 -2.51 -9.70 36.34
C THR A 195 -3.13 -8.56 35.55
N ASN A 196 -4.38 -8.21 35.84
CA ASN A 196 -5.04 -7.05 35.20
C ASN A 196 -5.37 -5.98 36.25
N ALA A 197 -4.81 -4.78 36.09
CA ALA A 197 -5.11 -3.62 36.93
C ALA A 197 -6.10 -2.68 36.22
N LYS A 198 -7.25 -2.42 36.83
CA LYS A 198 -8.29 -1.55 36.27
C LYS A 198 -8.98 -0.67 37.32
N ARG A 199 -9.49 0.49 36.87
CA ARG A 199 -10.20 1.47 37.72
C ARG A 199 -11.62 1.03 38.09
N GLY A 200 -12.22 0.13 37.32
CA GLY A 200 -13.61 -0.26 37.46
C GLY A 200 -14.11 -1.05 36.25
N LYS A 201 -15.44 -1.14 36.12
CA LYS A 201 -16.09 -1.81 34.99
C LYS A 201 -15.90 -1.03 33.69
N SER A 202 -15.74 -1.76 32.60
CA SER A 202 -15.87 -1.22 31.24
C SER A 202 -17.30 -0.77 31.01
N LEU A 203 -17.46 0.43 30.43
CA LEU A 203 -18.77 1.00 30.06
C LEU A 203 -19.04 0.94 28.55
N VAL A 204 -18.12 0.38 27.77
CA VAL A 204 -18.20 0.38 26.30
C VAL A 204 -18.83 -0.91 25.78
N PHE A 205 -18.28 -2.06 26.17
CA PHE A 205 -18.84 -3.38 25.87
C PHE A 205 -18.98 -4.19 27.14
N GLU A 206 -20.14 -4.80 27.34
CA GLU A 206 -20.44 -5.58 28.54
C GLU A 206 -19.56 -6.82 28.65
N TYR A 207 -19.35 -7.56 27.54
CA TYR A 207 -18.55 -8.79 27.52
C TYR A 207 -17.10 -8.60 28.02
N ILE A 208 -16.54 -7.38 27.93
CA ILE A 208 -15.19 -7.07 28.42
C ILE A 208 -15.12 -7.32 29.93
N ASN A 209 -16.19 -7.04 30.67
CA ASN A 209 -16.20 -7.22 32.10
C ASN A 209 -16.07 -8.71 32.48
N ASP A 210 -16.75 -9.58 31.72
CA ASP A 210 -16.69 -11.03 31.91
C ASP A 210 -15.34 -11.60 31.42
N ALA A 211 -14.87 -11.15 30.25
CA ALA A 211 -13.58 -11.53 29.70
C ALA A 211 -12.42 -11.24 30.67
N LEU A 212 -12.48 -10.11 31.39
CA LEU A 212 -11.48 -9.71 32.37
C LEU A 212 -11.73 -10.25 33.80
N ALA A 213 -12.69 -11.16 33.97
CA ALA A 213 -13.03 -11.79 35.25
C ALA A 213 -12.82 -13.31 35.23
N VAL A 214 -12.16 -13.84 34.19
CA VAL A 214 -11.84 -15.27 34.08
C VAL A 214 -10.78 -15.70 35.13
N PRO A 215 -10.78 -16.97 35.57
CA PRO A 215 -9.90 -17.43 36.66
C PRO A 215 -8.40 -17.31 36.39
N GLU A 216 -7.98 -17.28 35.12
CA GLU A 216 -6.57 -17.15 34.72
C GLU A 216 -6.02 -15.73 34.88
N ILE A 217 -6.89 -14.76 35.16
CA ILE A 217 -6.50 -13.37 35.39
C ILE A 217 -6.59 -13.06 36.88
N ASP A 218 -5.46 -12.65 37.45
CA ASP A 218 -5.43 -12.03 38.78
C ASP A 218 -5.90 -10.56 38.66
N GLY A 219 -7.15 -10.30 39.08
CA GLY A 219 -7.76 -8.98 39.00
C GLY A 219 -7.32 -8.06 40.14
N LYS A 220 -6.81 -6.87 39.80
CA LYS A 220 -6.36 -5.83 40.74
C LYS A 220 -7.04 -4.50 40.52
N GLY A 221 -7.09 -3.71 41.59
CA GLY A 221 -7.48 -2.31 41.55
C GLY A 221 -6.42 -1.43 40.88
N THR A 222 -6.48 -0.12 41.13
CA THR A 222 -5.47 0.83 40.64
C THR A 222 -4.10 0.55 41.25
N ILE A 223 -3.06 0.86 40.46
CA ILE A 223 -1.68 0.88 40.93
C ILE A 223 -1.52 2.13 41.81
N ASP A 224 -0.92 1.95 42.98
CA ASP A 224 -0.56 3.02 43.92
C ASP A 224 0.80 3.62 43.52
N LYS A 225 1.83 2.76 43.47
CA LYS A 225 3.20 3.14 43.10
C LYS A 225 4.00 1.97 42.54
N ILE A 226 5.14 2.27 41.93
CA ILE A 226 6.16 1.30 41.56
C ILE A 226 7.46 1.68 42.26
N ASP A 227 8.06 0.75 43.00
CA ASP A 227 9.38 1.00 43.59
C ASP A 227 10.47 0.94 42.50
N PRO A 228 11.19 2.05 42.22
CA PRO A 228 12.19 2.10 41.16
C PRO A 228 13.43 1.24 41.41
N GLU A 229 13.69 0.81 42.64
CA GLU A 229 14.86 -0.03 42.95
C GLU A 229 14.52 -1.52 42.85
N SER A 230 13.43 -1.95 43.48
CA SER A 230 13.05 -3.36 43.47
C SER A 230 12.27 -3.78 42.22
N GLY A 231 11.53 -2.85 41.60
CA GLY A 231 10.57 -3.11 40.53
C GLY A 231 9.24 -3.71 41.00
N GLU A 232 8.98 -3.73 42.31
CA GLU A 232 7.70 -4.15 42.87
C GLU A 232 6.61 -3.13 42.53
N VAL A 233 5.49 -3.62 42.00
CA VAL A 233 4.29 -2.82 41.74
C VAL A 233 3.35 -2.97 42.93
N TYR A 234 3.01 -1.85 43.58
CA TYR A 234 2.08 -1.80 44.70
C TYR A 234 0.69 -1.41 44.22
N PHE A 235 -0.32 -2.17 44.63
CA PHE A 235 -1.72 -1.88 44.35
C PHE A 235 -2.39 -1.21 45.56
N VAL A 236 -3.47 -0.46 45.32
CA VAL A 236 -4.19 0.28 46.38
C VAL A 236 -4.78 -0.65 47.46
N ASP A 237 -4.99 -1.93 47.16
CA ASP A 237 -5.45 -2.93 48.13
C ASP A 237 -4.33 -3.42 49.09
N GLY A 238 -3.11 -2.89 48.95
CA GLY A 238 -1.94 -3.25 49.74
C GLY A 238 -1.16 -4.48 49.23
N THR A 239 -1.68 -5.18 48.21
CA THR A 239 -0.94 -6.26 47.56
C THR A 239 0.17 -5.70 46.67
N HIS A 240 1.24 -6.47 46.47
CA HIS A 240 2.33 -6.09 45.57
C HIS A 240 2.91 -7.31 44.87
N LYS A 241 3.46 -7.08 43.68
CA LYS A 241 4.11 -8.11 42.87
C LYS A 241 5.06 -7.45 41.88
N LYS A 242 6.21 -8.09 41.65
CA LYS A 242 7.12 -7.79 40.54
C LYS A 242 6.67 -8.47 39.25
N PHE A 243 6.77 -7.75 38.14
CA PHE A 243 6.39 -8.21 36.81
C PHE A 243 7.55 -8.12 35.82
N ASP A 244 7.63 -9.09 34.92
CA ASP A 244 8.63 -9.10 33.84
C ASP A 244 8.24 -8.13 32.71
N LYS A 245 6.94 -7.90 32.52
CA LYS A 245 6.38 -6.95 31.55
C LYS A 245 5.17 -6.24 32.10
N ILE A 246 5.09 -4.94 31.83
CA ILE A 246 3.94 -4.09 32.14
C ILE A 246 3.40 -3.51 30.82
N LEU A 247 2.21 -3.95 30.43
CA LEU A 247 1.51 -3.53 29.23
C LEU A 247 0.42 -2.51 29.55
N PHE A 248 0.62 -1.28 29.11
CA PHE A 248 -0.38 -0.22 29.19
C PHE A 248 -1.37 -0.31 28.03
N THR A 249 -2.64 -0.61 28.35
CA THR A 249 -3.80 -0.55 27.45
C THR A 249 -4.69 0.65 27.80
N THR A 250 -4.04 1.75 28.18
CA THR A 250 -4.63 2.93 28.83
C THR A 250 -5.15 3.99 27.86
N GLY A 251 -5.11 3.73 26.54
CA GLY A 251 -5.69 4.60 25.53
C GLY A 251 -4.73 5.67 25.01
N TYR A 252 -5.28 6.76 24.52
CA TYR A 252 -4.52 7.77 23.78
C TYR A 252 -4.98 9.18 24.17
N HIS A 253 -4.15 10.17 23.89
CA HIS A 253 -4.51 11.58 23.95
C HIS A 253 -5.12 12.05 22.63
N TYR A 254 -6.18 12.86 22.73
CA TYR A 254 -6.44 13.85 21.69
C TYR A 254 -5.25 14.80 21.62
N ASN A 255 -4.69 15.01 20.43
CA ASN A 255 -3.53 15.87 20.25
C ASN A 255 -3.60 16.61 18.92
N TYR A 256 -3.59 17.94 19.00
CA TYR A 256 -3.65 18.85 17.85
C TYR A 256 -2.51 19.88 17.94
N PRO A 257 -1.24 19.45 17.83
CA PRO A 257 -0.10 20.32 18.12
C PRO A 257 -0.05 21.55 17.20
N PHE A 258 -0.53 21.42 15.97
CA PHE A 258 -0.61 22.50 14.97
C PHE A 258 -1.81 23.45 15.17
N LEU A 259 -2.68 23.20 16.15
CA LEU A 259 -3.89 23.98 16.49
C LEU A 259 -4.08 24.12 18.02
N ALA A 260 -3.02 24.02 18.80
CA ALA A 260 -3.09 24.01 20.27
C ALA A 260 -3.66 25.31 20.87
N ASP A 261 -3.62 26.41 20.13
CA ASP A 261 -4.22 27.70 20.50
C ASP A 261 -5.73 27.78 20.25
N LYS A 262 -6.30 26.84 19.48
CA LYS A 262 -7.72 26.84 19.04
C LYS A 262 -8.52 25.70 19.62
N LEU A 263 -7.93 24.50 19.70
CA LEU A 263 -8.59 23.28 20.18
C LEU A 263 -8.20 22.98 21.61
N GLU A 264 -8.97 23.53 22.54
CA GLU A 264 -8.81 23.30 23.98
C GLU A 264 -9.29 21.89 24.38
N LEU A 265 -8.46 21.20 25.16
CA LEU A 265 -8.82 19.91 25.77
C LEU A 265 -9.28 20.12 27.21
N VAL A 266 -10.49 19.67 27.50
CA VAL A 266 -11.00 19.59 28.88
C VAL A 266 -10.58 18.26 29.48
N ASN A 267 -10.03 18.29 30.70
CA ASN A 267 -9.47 17.13 31.39
C ASN A 267 -8.41 16.38 30.54
N PRO A 268 -7.24 16.99 30.25
CA PRO A 268 -6.19 16.40 29.41
C PRO A 268 -5.77 14.99 29.89
N GLY A 269 -5.89 13.98 29.03
CA GLY A 269 -5.68 12.57 29.36
C GLY A 269 -6.42 11.63 28.40
N ASN A 270 -6.65 10.38 28.80
CA ASN A 270 -7.43 9.42 28.02
C ASN A 270 -8.96 9.60 28.09
N LEU A 271 -9.44 10.52 28.93
CA LEU A 271 -10.85 10.86 29.09
C LEU A 271 -11.16 12.29 28.61
N SER A 272 -10.26 12.88 27.81
CA SER A 272 -10.40 14.26 27.36
C SER A 272 -11.63 14.50 26.49
N ARG A 273 -12.13 15.73 26.58
CA ARG A 273 -13.12 16.29 25.66
C ARG A 273 -12.50 17.42 24.85
N VAL A 274 -12.73 17.45 23.55
CA VAL A 274 -12.38 18.57 22.67
C VAL A 274 -13.51 19.60 22.74
N LYS A 275 -13.19 20.82 23.16
CA LYS A 275 -14.18 21.89 23.39
C LYS A 275 -14.40 22.74 22.13
N GLY A 276 -15.59 23.33 22.02
CA GLY A 276 -15.89 24.34 21.00
C GLY A 276 -16.21 23.76 19.63
N LEU A 277 -16.64 22.49 19.58
CA LEU A 277 -17.08 21.82 18.36
C LEU A 277 -18.59 21.60 18.38
N TYR A 278 -19.29 22.14 17.38
CA TYR A 278 -20.70 21.83 17.15
C TYR A 278 -20.83 20.49 16.42
N TYR A 279 -21.55 19.55 17.03
CA TYR A 279 -21.67 18.15 16.59
C TYR A 279 -20.34 17.48 16.25
N ASP A 280 -19.30 17.69 17.08
CA ASP A 280 -17.93 17.16 16.86
C ASP A 280 -17.33 17.45 15.47
N THR A 281 -17.89 18.45 14.76
CA THR A 281 -17.64 18.68 13.33
C THR A 281 -17.21 20.11 13.04
N PHE A 282 -18.00 21.11 13.47
CA PHE A 282 -17.76 22.51 13.13
C PHE A 282 -17.11 23.25 14.28
N TYR A 283 -16.00 23.95 14.04
CA TYR A 283 -15.41 24.81 15.05
C TYR A 283 -16.27 26.08 15.24
N GLN A 284 -16.78 26.29 16.45
CA GLN A 284 -17.78 27.32 16.73
C GLN A 284 -17.30 28.74 16.48
N GLN A 285 -16.01 29.02 16.70
CA GLN A 285 -15.47 30.39 16.55
C GLN A 285 -15.19 30.73 15.08
N ASP A 286 -14.97 29.72 14.24
CA ASP A 286 -14.64 29.91 12.83
C ASP A 286 -15.09 28.69 12.01
N PRO A 287 -16.24 28.77 11.33
CA PRO A 287 -16.83 27.61 10.64
C PRO A 287 -16.03 27.16 9.41
N THR A 288 -14.98 27.90 9.02
CA THR A 288 -14.03 27.46 7.99
C THR A 288 -12.97 26.48 8.53
N LEU A 289 -12.98 26.20 9.84
CA LEU A 289 -12.26 25.08 10.44
C LEU A 289 -13.25 23.96 10.79
N GLY A 290 -13.10 22.83 10.10
CA GLY A 290 -13.86 21.62 10.34
C GLY A 290 -12.96 20.53 10.92
N ILE A 291 -13.52 19.64 11.72
CA ILE A 291 -12.85 18.45 12.22
C ILE A 291 -13.71 17.23 11.91
N THR A 292 -13.07 16.09 11.64
CA THR A 292 -13.76 14.81 11.49
C THR A 292 -13.04 13.71 12.26
N GLY A 293 -13.79 12.70 12.70
CA GLY A 293 -13.27 11.57 13.46
C GLY A 293 -13.03 11.85 14.95
N VAL A 294 -13.58 12.93 15.51
CA VAL A 294 -13.56 13.19 16.97
C VAL A 294 -14.53 12.27 17.71
N ALA A 295 -15.72 12.04 17.12
CA ALA A 295 -16.74 11.17 17.67
C ALA A 295 -16.19 9.76 17.92
N VAL A 296 -16.52 9.20 19.08
CA VAL A 296 -16.21 7.83 19.45
C VAL A 296 -17.46 6.99 19.27
N SER A 297 -17.49 6.16 18.22
CA SER A 297 -18.66 5.34 17.89
C SER A 297 -18.28 3.97 17.32
N HIS A 298 -19.16 3.00 17.50
CA HIS A 298 -19.14 1.74 16.77
C HIS A 298 -19.36 1.95 15.26
N LEU A 299 -20.07 3.02 14.88
CA LEU A 299 -20.35 3.43 13.50
C LEU A 299 -19.38 4.53 13.05
N ASN A 300 -18.09 4.41 13.41
CA ASN A 300 -17.09 5.45 13.21
C ASN A 300 -17.02 5.96 11.76
N PHE A 301 -17.03 5.04 10.78
CA PHE A 301 -17.00 5.40 9.36
C PHE A 301 -18.22 6.23 8.94
N HIS A 302 -19.42 5.89 9.42
CA HIS A 302 -20.65 6.64 9.15
C HIS A 302 -20.65 8.01 9.83
N THR A 303 -20.12 8.12 11.04
CA THR A 303 -19.99 9.43 11.71
C THR A 303 -18.99 10.31 10.98
N ILE A 304 -17.85 9.77 10.52
CA ILE A 304 -16.88 10.50 9.70
C ILE A 304 -17.53 10.97 8.40
N GLU A 305 -18.25 10.08 7.71
CA GLU A 305 -18.95 10.37 6.46
C GLU A 305 -20.01 11.45 6.61
N ALA A 306 -20.77 11.43 7.70
CA ALA A 306 -21.77 12.45 8.01
C ALA A 306 -21.11 13.81 8.29
N SER A 307 -20.03 13.85 9.08
CA SER A 307 -19.27 15.08 9.33
C SER A 307 -18.76 15.71 8.04
N VAL A 308 -18.12 14.93 7.16
CA VAL A 308 -17.58 15.49 5.90
C VAL A 308 -18.67 15.87 4.90
N ALA A 309 -19.79 15.14 4.87
CA ALA A 309 -20.95 15.51 4.06
C ALA A 309 -21.59 16.84 4.50
N ALA A 310 -21.67 17.06 5.82
CA ALA A 310 -22.15 18.30 6.41
C ALA A 310 -21.18 19.47 6.17
N LEU A 311 -19.88 19.25 6.34
CA LEU A 311 -18.85 20.26 6.01
C LEU A 311 -18.96 20.69 4.54
N ALA A 312 -19.10 19.73 3.62
CA ALA A 312 -19.24 20.03 2.19
C ALA A 312 -20.51 20.84 1.88
N GLY A 313 -21.64 20.54 2.53
CA GLY A 313 -22.89 21.29 2.34
C GLY A 313 -22.82 22.72 2.85
N VAL A 314 -22.19 22.94 4.00
CA VAL A 314 -21.99 24.28 4.56
C VAL A 314 -20.96 25.08 3.75
N TRP A 315 -19.81 24.50 3.43
CA TRP A 315 -18.72 25.21 2.75
C TRP A 315 -18.99 25.48 1.26
N SER A 316 -19.90 24.74 0.63
CA SER A 316 -20.41 25.08 -0.70
C SER A 316 -21.41 26.25 -0.69
N GLY A 317 -21.86 26.69 0.50
CA GLY A 317 -22.91 27.69 0.66
C GLY A 317 -24.32 27.14 0.42
N ALA A 318 -24.48 25.82 0.26
CA ALA A 318 -25.80 25.20 0.07
C ALA A 318 -26.62 25.17 1.37
N LYS A 319 -25.94 25.17 2.52
CA LYS A 319 -26.53 25.13 3.87
C LYS A 319 -25.85 26.16 4.76
N GLU A 320 -26.58 26.61 5.78
CA GLU A 320 -26.08 27.55 6.78
C GLU A 320 -26.09 26.89 8.17
N LEU A 321 -25.11 27.24 8.99
CA LEU A 321 -25.08 26.83 10.39
C LEU A 321 -25.98 27.75 11.22
N PRO A 322 -26.51 27.27 12.36
CA PRO A 322 -27.17 28.13 13.33
C PRO A 322 -26.19 29.14 13.92
N THR A 323 -26.73 30.13 14.63
CA THR A 323 -25.90 31.16 15.27
C THR A 323 -24.89 30.55 16.24
N VAL A 324 -23.75 31.20 16.44
CA VAL A 324 -22.72 30.72 17.37
C VAL A 324 -23.28 30.54 18.79
N GLN A 325 -24.23 31.38 19.21
CA GLN A 325 -24.90 31.23 20.50
C GLN A 325 -25.71 29.92 20.60
N GLU A 326 -26.49 29.58 19.57
CA GLU A 326 -27.24 28.32 19.54
C GLU A 326 -26.31 27.10 19.55
N GLN A 327 -25.16 27.19 18.89
CA GLN A 327 -24.13 26.14 18.93
C GLN A 327 -23.52 25.96 20.33
N GLN A 328 -23.27 27.08 21.03
CA GLN A 328 -22.75 27.07 22.41
C GLN A 328 -23.78 26.57 23.42
N ASP A 329 -25.05 26.95 23.25
CA ASP A 329 -26.16 26.46 24.07
C ASP A 329 -26.36 24.96 23.89
N TRP A 330 -26.23 24.48 22.64
CA TRP A 330 -26.20 23.04 22.35
C TRP A 330 -25.06 22.33 23.08
N GLU A 331 -23.82 22.84 22.98
CA GLU A 331 -22.66 22.22 23.65
C GLU A 331 -22.87 22.16 25.16
N LYS A 332 -23.38 23.25 25.77
CA LYS A 332 -23.71 23.29 27.19
C LYS A 332 -24.73 22.22 27.57
N SER A 333 -25.81 22.09 26.80
CA SER A 333 -26.84 21.07 27.04
C SER A 333 -26.30 19.64 26.93
N GLU A 334 -25.40 19.39 25.98
CA GLU A 334 -24.77 18.08 25.81
C GLU A 334 -23.77 17.77 26.92
N VAL A 335 -23.04 18.78 27.44
CA VAL A 335 -22.19 18.63 28.63
C VAL A 335 -23.03 18.31 29.86
N GLU A 336 -24.20 18.94 30.04
CA GLU A 336 -25.13 18.63 31.14
C GLU A 336 -25.70 17.20 31.02
N ARG A 337 -25.97 16.74 29.79
CA ARG A 337 -26.55 15.41 29.52
C ARG A 337 -25.55 14.26 29.59
N LYS A 338 -24.38 14.42 28.99
CA LYS A 338 -23.36 13.36 28.80
C LYS A 338 -22.14 13.50 29.71
N GLY A 339 -22.00 14.65 30.37
CA GLY A 339 -20.86 14.97 31.22
C GLY A 339 -19.69 15.59 30.46
N ASN A 340 -18.76 16.18 31.22
CA ASN A 340 -17.61 16.91 30.70
C ASN A 340 -16.37 16.00 30.57
N SER A 341 -16.48 14.97 29.72
CA SER A 341 -15.44 13.95 29.48
C SER A 341 -15.54 13.39 28.07
N ILE A 342 -14.72 12.39 27.72
CA ILE A 342 -14.82 11.65 26.46
C ILE A 342 -16.23 11.11 26.13
N PHE A 343 -17.07 10.87 27.14
CA PHE A 343 -18.45 10.43 26.93
C PHE A 343 -19.33 11.47 26.21
N PHE A 344 -18.93 12.74 26.21
CA PHE A 344 -19.54 13.77 25.35
C PHE A 344 -19.49 13.35 23.87
N HIS A 345 -18.32 12.88 23.42
CA HIS A 345 -18.07 12.43 22.05
C HIS A 345 -18.55 11.00 21.79
N TYR A 346 -19.05 10.28 22.80
CA TYR A 346 -19.43 8.89 22.67
C TYR A 346 -20.85 8.73 22.11
N TYR A 347 -20.98 7.88 21.09
CA TYR A 347 -22.25 7.51 20.47
C TYR A 347 -22.31 5.99 20.28
N SER A 348 -23.23 5.33 20.99
CA SER A 348 -23.48 3.90 20.83
C SER A 348 -24.01 3.59 19.41
N HIS A 349 -24.01 2.33 18.98
CA HIS A 349 -24.57 2.00 17.67
C HIS A 349 -26.11 2.15 17.62
N HIS A 350 -26.78 2.06 18.76
CA HIS A 350 -28.21 2.33 18.91
C HIS A 350 -28.54 3.82 18.79
N ASP A 351 -27.62 4.70 19.20
CA ASP A 351 -27.86 6.15 19.28
C ASP A 351 -27.23 6.96 18.13
N ALA A 352 -26.15 6.46 17.52
CA ALA A 352 -25.35 7.25 16.59
C ALA A 352 -26.13 7.74 15.37
N LYS A 353 -27.13 6.98 14.92
CA LYS A 353 -28.01 7.43 13.84
C LYS A 353 -28.79 8.69 14.25
N ASP A 354 -29.57 8.60 15.33
CA ASP A 354 -30.54 9.63 15.68
C ASP A 354 -29.90 10.82 16.42
N GLN A 355 -28.83 10.58 17.19
CA GLN A 355 -28.15 11.60 17.99
C GLN A 355 -26.97 12.27 17.27
N PHE A 356 -26.50 11.73 16.15
CA PHE A 356 -25.36 12.29 15.41
C PHE A 356 -25.63 12.42 13.91
N VAL A 357 -25.78 11.30 13.19
CA VAL A 357 -25.86 11.31 11.72
C VAL A 357 -27.07 12.10 11.23
N ASP A 358 -28.26 11.82 11.75
CA ASP A 358 -29.50 12.52 11.39
C ASP A 358 -29.49 13.99 11.80
N LYS A 359 -28.70 14.36 12.83
CA LYS A 359 -28.51 15.76 13.22
C LYS A 359 -27.63 16.54 12.25
N LEU A 360 -26.78 15.84 11.51
CA LEU A 360 -25.92 16.42 10.48
C LEU A 360 -26.58 16.46 9.10
N VAL A 361 -27.57 15.59 8.82
CA VAL A 361 -28.31 15.55 7.54
C VAL A 361 -28.83 16.92 7.07
N PRO A 362 -29.39 17.80 7.94
CA PRO A 362 -29.83 19.14 7.51
C PRO A 362 -28.73 19.98 6.87
N TYR A 363 -27.45 19.72 7.19
CA TYR A 363 -26.29 20.44 6.69
C TYR A 363 -25.64 19.77 5.48
N PHE A 364 -26.17 18.65 4.98
CA PHE A 364 -25.61 17.97 3.82
C PHE A 364 -25.80 18.78 2.53
N ALA A 365 -24.85 18.61 1.60
CA ALA A 365 -24.99 19.13 0.24
C ALA A 365 -26.25 18.56 -0.44
N GLU A 366 -26.83 19.32 -1.38
CA GLU A 366 -28.03 18.90 -2.09
C GLU A 366 -27.80 17.56 -2.84
N GLY A 367 -28.74 16.62 -2.71
CA GLY A 367 -28.65 15.28 -3.31
C GLY A 367 -27.75 14.29 -2.56
N ARG A 368 -27.08 14.69 -1.47
CA ARG A 368 -26.29 13.77 -0.65
C ARG A 368 -27.18 12.93 0.27
N TYR A 369 -27.19 11.62 0.07
CA TYR A 369 -28.00 10.69 0.87
C TYR A 369 -27.42 10.47 2.28
N ASN A 370 -28.25 10.00 3.21
CA ASN A 370 -27.85 9.70 4.59
C ASN A 370 -27.00 8.41 4.63
N PRO A 371 -25.77 8.42 5.19
CA PRO A 371 -24.90 7.23 5.19
C PRO A 371 -25.52 6.01 5.90
N LEU A 372 -26.48 6.22 6.81
CA LEU A 372 -27.22 5.17 7.50
C LEU A 372 -28.61 4.91 6.91
N GLU A 373 -28.94 5.44 5.74
CA GLU A 373 -30.24 5.18 5.09
C GLU A 373 -30.46 3.69 4.82
N LYS A 374 -29.42 3.01 4.31
CA LYS A 374 -29.48 1.57 3.97
C LYS A 374 -29.08 0.67 5.13
N GLU A 375 -28.07 1.07 5.90
CA GLU A 375 -27.46 0.24 6.94
C GLU A 375 -28.04 0.49 8.33
N GLY A 376 -28.75 1.60 8.52
CA GLY A 376 -29.43 1.94 9.78
C GLY A 376 -30.36 0.84 10.30
N PRO A 377 -31.21 0.21 9.46
CA PRO A 377 -32.04 -0.92 9.89
C PRO A 377 -31.26 -2.18 10.30
N LEU A 378 -29.98 -2.26 9.95
CA LEU A 378 -29.13 -3.44 10.19
C LEU A 378 -28.19 -3.26 11.37
N VAL A 379 -28.17 -2.10 12.05
CA VAL A 379 -27.19 -1.81 13.13
C VAL A 379 -27.22 -2.83 14.28
N GLY A 380 -28.32 -3.56 14.48
CA GLY A 380 -28.40 -4.68 15.44
C GLY A 380 -27.49 -5.87 15.08
N GLU A 381 -26.94 -5.96 13.87
CA GLU A 381 -25.86 -6.89 13.54
C GLU A 381 -24.60 -6.63 14.38
N ILE A 382 -24.41 -5.41 14.92
CA ILE A 382 -23.31 -5.10 15.83
C ILE A 382 -23.47 -5.85 17.14
N ASP A 383 -24.68 -5.97 17.70
CA ASP A 383 -24.93 -6.76 18.91
C ASP A 383 -24.55 -8.24 18.70
N GLN A 384 -24.92 -8.83 17.56
CA GLN A 384 -24.50 -10.18 17.17
C GLN A 384 -22.97 -10.28 17.01
N GLY A 385 -22.34 -9.22 16.50
CA GLY A 385 -20.89 -9.09 16.49
C GLY A 385 -20.31 -9.18 17.91
N LEU A 386 -20.88 -8.49 18.88
CA LEU A 386 -20.39 -8.52 20.27
C LEU A 386 -20.47 -9.92 20.89
N GLU A 387 -21.54 -10.67 20.60
CA GLU A 387 -21.65 -12.08 21.01
C GLU A 387 -20.53 -12.94 20.38
N ASN A 388 -20.25 -12.73 19.09
CA ASN A 388 -19.16 -13.42 18.40
C ASN A 388 -17.77 -13.02 18.95
N LEU A 389 -17.54 -11.76 19.31
CA LEU A 389 -16.30 -11.33 19.96
C LEU A 389 -16.10 -12.03 21.30
N ALA A 390 -17.16 -12.14 22.11
CA ALA A 390 -17.10 -12.87 23.37
C ALA A 390 -16.75 -14.35 23.12
N LYS A 391 -17.38 -14.99 22.13
CA LYS A 391 -17.03 -16.37 21.72
C LYS A 391 -15.57 -16.49 21.28
N TYR A 392 -15.09 -15.60 20.41
CA TYR A 392 -13.71 -15.62 19.93
C TYR A 392 -12.69 -15.39 21.03
N TYR A 393 -13.00 -14.53 22.01
CA TYR A 393 -12.17 -14.34 23.18
C TYR A 393 -11.84 -15.67 23.87
N TYR A 394 -12.85 -16.48 24.18
CA TYR A 394 -12.63 -17.79 24.81
C TYR A 394 -11.92 -18.77 23.88
N LEU A 395 -12.27 -18.79 22.59
CA LEU A 395 -11.60 -19.67 21.62
C LEU A 395 -10.08 -19.39 21.51
N ILE A 396 -9.71 -18.11 21.50
CA ILE A 396 -8.30 -17.68 21.46
C ILE A 396 -7.62 -17.93 22.79
N LYS A 397 -8.26 -17.53 23.91
CA LYS A 397 -7.72 -17.68 25.27
C LYS A 397 -7.36 -19.13 25.56
N ASP A 398 -8.24 -20.05 25.19
CA ASP A 398 -8.11 -21.48 25.47
C ASP A 398 -7.25 -22.20 24.41
N SER A 399 -6.66 -21.46 23.46
CA SER A 399 -5.88 -22.00 22.33
C SER A 399 -6.62 -23.03 21.49
N THR A 400 -7.97 -23.00 21.51
CA THR A 400 -8.82 -23.90 20.71
C THR A 400 -8.99 -23.40 19.28
N THR A 401 -8.60 -22.16 19.00
CA THR A 401 -8.48 -21.61 17.65
C THR A 401 -7.17 -20.84 17.53
N ILE A 402 -6.32 -21.24 16.58
CA ILE A 402 -5.14 -20.45 16.21
C ILE A 402 -5.62 -19.31 15.32
N ILE A 403 -5.91 -18.14 15.91
CA ILE A 403 -6.06 -16.86 15.19
C ILE A 403 -4.70 -16.14 15.16
N MET A 404 -3.61 -16.90 15.02
CA MET A 404 -2.38 -16.33 14.51
C MET A 404 -2.48 -16.42 12.99
N THR A 405 -2.18 -15.33 12.31
CA THR A 405 -2.07 -15.21 10.85
C THR A 405 -0.87 -16.02 10.34
N GLU A 406 -0.83 -17.32 10.65
CA GLU A 406 0.02 -18.25 9.94
C GLU A 406 -0.63 -18.46 8.56
N PRO A 407 0.11 -18.24 7.47
CA PRO A 407 -0.45 -18.19 6.15
C PRO A 407 -0.93 -19.60 5.80
N THR A 408 -2.21 -19.73 5.51
CA THR A 408 -2.78 -20.97 5.03
C THR A 408 -2.30 -21.24 3.61
N LEU A 409 -2.49 -22.47 3.14
CA LEU A 409 -2.27 -22.80 1.74
C LEU A 409 -3.03 -21.83 0.81
N ASN A 410 -4.29 -21.53 1.14
CA ASN A 410 -5.15 -20.61 0.38
C ASN A 410 -4.58 -19.18 0.33
N PHE A 411 -4.01 -18.69 1.43
CA PHE A 411 -3.35 -17.38 1.45
C PHE A 411 -2.26 -17.30 0.37
N HIS A 412 -1.41 -18.33 0.25
CA HIS A 412 -0.35 -18.35 -0.78
C HIS A 412 -0.92 -18.45 -2.19
N VAL A 413 -1.97 -19.24 -2.40
CA VAL A 413 -2.65 -19.32 -3.70
C VAL A 413 -3.22 -17.97 -4.13
N GLN A 414 -3.93 -17.28 -3.23
CA GLN A 414 -4.56 -15.99 -3.53
C GLN A 414 -3.52 -14.89 -3.81
N THR A 415 -2.48 -14.81 -2.99
CA THR A 415 -1.44 -13.77 -3.15
C THR A 415 -0.59 -13.96 -4.40
N HIS A 416 -0.40 -15.19 -4.88
CA HIS A 416 0.41 -15.50 -6.06
C HIS A 416 -0.40 -15.57 -7.37
N GLN A 417 -1.73 -15.40 -7.33
CA GLN A 417 -2.60 -15.54 -8.51
C GLN A 417 -2.18 -14.61 -9.67
N THR A 418 -1.70 -13.41 -9.36
CA THR A 418 -1.28 -12.43 -10.38
C THR A 418 -0.07 -12.88 -11.18
N GLN A 419 0.78 -13.76 -10.62
CA GLN A 419 1.97 -14.26 -11.30
C GLN A 419 1.60 -15.07 -12.55
N PHE A 420 0.43 -15.70 -12.63
CA PHE A 420 0.04 -16.49 -13.81
C PHE A 420 -0.39 -15.64 -15.02
N LYS A 421 -0.63 -14.33 -14.84
CA LYS A 421 -1.15 -13.46 -15.91
C LYS A 421 -0.15 -13.27 -17.05
N VAL A 422 1.11 -13.01 -16.73
CA VAL A 422 2.13 -12.65 -17.72
C VAL A 422 2.38 -13.78 -18.73
N PRO A 423 2.69 -15.03 -18.34
CA PRO A 423 2.90 -16.10 -19.31
C PRO A 423 1.66 -16.38 -20.16
N VAL A 424 0.46 -16.26 -19.59
CA VAL A 424 -0.81 -16.42 -20.33
C VAL A 424 -0.94 -15.37 -21.43
N GLU A 425 -0.64 -14.10 -21.14
CA GLU A 425 -0.65 -13.04 -22.15
C GLU A 425 0.45 -13.23 -23.22
N LEU A 426 1.64 -13.71 -22.83
CA LEU A 426 2.71 -14.04 -23.77
C LEU A 426 2.32 -15.17 -24.72
N ILE A 427 1.68 -16.24 -24.22
CA ILE A 427 1.13 -17.34 -25.03
C ILE A 427 0.06 -16.80 -25.99
N LYS A 428 -0.90 -16.00 -25.52
CA LYS A 428 -1.93 -15.39 -26.38
C LYS A 428 -1.31 -14.54 -27.50
N LYS A 429 -0.27 -13.77 -27.20
CA LYS A 429 0.45 -12.94 -28.18
C LYS A 429 1.18 -13.81 -29.20
N ASN A 430 1.91 -14.82 -28.74
CA ASN A 430 2.68 -15.71 -29.61
C ASN A 430 1.77 -16.58 -30.50
N PHE A 431 0.66 -17.08 -29.97
CA PHE A 431 -0.36 -17.80 -30.73
C PHE A 431 -0.91 -16.98 -31.91
N LYS A 432 -1.24 -15.70 -31.68
CA LYS A 432 -1.67 -14.79 -32.75
C LYS A 432 -0.56 -14.56 -33.79
N ASN A 433 0.70 -14.52 -33.35
CA ASN A 433 1.84 -14.38 -34.27
C ASN A 433 2.02 -15.63 -35.13
N ILE A 434 1.88 -16.82 -34.55
CA ILE A 434 1.90 -18.10 -35.28
C ILE A 434 0.77 -18.12 -36.34
N GLN A 435 -0.46 -17.75 -35.96
CA GLN A 435 -1.57 -17.67 -36.91
C GLN A 435 -1.27 -16.73 -38.08
N LYS A 436 -0.76 -15.52 -37.79
CA LYS A 436 -0.36 -14.56 -38.85
C LYS A 436 0.74 -15.10 -39.75
N LEU A 437 1.73 -15.79 -39.18
CA LEU A 437 2.82 -16.40 -39.94
C LEU A 437 2.29 -17.47 -40.90
N ILE A 438 1.40 -18.35 -40.42
CA ILE A 438 0.77 -19.39 -41.22
C ILE A 438 -0.06 -18.79 -42.36
N GLU A 439 -0.94 -17.83 -42.06
CA GLU A 439 -1.80 -17.20 -43.06
C GLU A 439 -0.98 -16.43 -44.11
N LYS A 440 0.06 -15.70 -43.68
CA LYS A 440 0.98 -15.01 -44.60
C LYS A 440 1.70 -15.99 -45.51
N GLN A 441 2.21 -17.09 -44.97
CA GLN A 441 2.91 -18.09 -45.78
C GLN A 441 1.97 -18.80 -46.75
N LYS A 442 0.75 -19.15 -46.32
CA LYS A 442 -0.29 -19.78 -47.15
C LYS A 442 -0.66 -18.90 -48.34
N LYS A 443 -0.86 -17.60 -48.10
CA LYS A 443 -1.11 -16.61 -49.16
C LYS A 443 0.08 -16.52 -50.12
N GLN A 444 1.29 -16.31 -49.59
CA GLN A 444 2.50 -16.18 -50.40
C GLN A 444 2.73 -17.40 -51.30
N LEU A 445 2.57 -18.60 -50.75
CA LEU A 445 2.72 -19.85 -51.50
C LEU A 445 1.66 -19.99 -52.61
N THR A 446 0.42 -19.60 -52.34
CA THR A 446 -0.67 -19.62 -53.33
C THR A 446 -0.38 -18.65 -54.48
N ASP A 447 0.07 -17.43 -54.17
CA ASP A 447 0.42 -16.41 -55.15
C ASP A 447 1.59 -16.86 -56.03
N ASP A 448 2.64 -17.43 -55.42
CA ASP A 448 3.82 -17.90 -56.14
C ASP A 448 3.54 -19.14 -57.01
N ILE A 449 2.73 -20.09 -56.53
CA ILE A 449 2.24 -21.23 -57.35
C ILE A 449 1.43 -20.72 -58.54
N THR A 450 0.57 -19.73 -58.31
CA THR A 450 -0.26 -19.14 -59.38
C THR A 450 0.59 -18.44 -60.44
N LYS A 451 1.65 -17.73 -60.03
CA LYS A 451 2.63 -17.14 -60.95
C LYS A 451 3.33 -18.20 -61.79
N ILE A 452 3.79 -19.30 -61.17
CA ILE A 452 4.43 -20.41 -61.90
C ILE A 452 3.47 -21.04 -62.92
N LYS A 453 2.19 -21.22 -62.57
CA LYS A 453 1.17 -21.79 -63.45
C LYS A 453 0.78 -20.89 -64.64
N LYS A 454 0.80 -19.57 -64.47
CA LYS A 454 0.33 -18.61 -65.49
C LYS A 454 1.36 -18.24 -66.56
N VAL A 455 2.63 -18.59 -66.41
CA VAL A 455 3.68 -18.16 -67.35
C VAL A 455 4.03 -19.27 -68.34
N SER A 456 3.50 -19.15 -69.56
CA SER A 456 3.71 -20.05 -70.69
C SER A 456 5.06 -19.86 -71.41
N SER A 457 5.83 -18.81 -71.09
CA SER A 457 7.07 -18.41 -71.80
C SER A 457 8.39 -18.62 -71.03
N LEU A 458 8.37 -19.17 -69.81
CA LEU A 458 9.61 -19.40 -69.02
C LEU A 458 10.33 -20.69 -69.45
N SER A 459 11.65 -20.60 -69.60
CA SER A 459 12.52 -21.76 -69.79
C SER A 459 12.46 -22.73 -68.60
N ALA A 460 12.80 -24.00 -68.82
CA ALA A 460 12.83 -25.01 -67.76
C ALA A 460 13.77 -24.63 -66.60
N SER A 461 14.90 -23.96 -66.88
CA SER A 461 15.85 -23.50 -65.86
C SER A 461 15.25 -22.41 -64.95
N ALA A 462 14.52 -21.45 -65.51
CA ALA A 462 13.90 -20.37 -64.73
C ALA A 462 12.74 -20.87 -63.86
N LYS A 463 12.01 -21.91 -64.32
CA LYS A 463 10.99 -22.58 -63.50
C LYS A 463 11.61 -23.33 -62.32
N LEU A 464 12.75 -23.99 -62.53
CA LEU A 464 13.47 -24.68 -61.47
C LEU A 464 13.99 -23.71 -60.40
N GLU A 465 14.52 -22.56 -60.81
CA GLU A 465 15.00 -21.51 -59.88
C GLU A 465 13.88 -20.94 -59.00
N LEU A 466 12.68 -20.74 -59.57
CA LEU A 466 11.49 -20.32 -58.83
C LEU A 466 11.04 -21.38 -57.80
N ILE A 467 11.09 -22.66 -58.17
CA ILE A 467 10.77 -23.77 -57.25
C ILE A 467 11.80 -23.84 -56.11
N GLN A 468 13.10 -23.69 -56.42
CA GLN A 468 14.14 -23.66 -55.40
C GLN A 468 13.95 -22.48 -54.43
N LYS A 469 13.59 -21.30 -54.94
CA LYS A 469 13.27 -20.12 -54.11
C LYS A 469 12.05 -20.36 -53.22
N LEU A 470 11.02 -21.03 -53.74
CA LEU A 470 9.84 -21.44 -52.97
C LEU A 470 10.20 -22.40 -51.82
N ILE A 471 11.02 -23.42 -52.11
CA ILE A 471 11.50 -24.37 -51.09
C ILE A 471 12.25 -23.62 -50.00
N LYS A 472 13.23 -22.77 -50.37
CA LYS A 472 14.00 -21.95 -49.41
C LYS A 472 13.12 -21.05 -48.56
N ASN A 473 12.07 -20.45 -49.14
CA ASN A 473 11.11 -19.63 -48.39
C ASN A 473 10.31 -20.47 -47.39
N PHE A 474 9.91 -21.69 -47.77
CA PHE A 474 9.17 -22.59 -46.90
C PHE A 474 10.05 -23.13 -45.76
N GLU A 475 11.31 -23.47 -46.04
CA GLU A 475 12.31 -23.84 -45.01
C GLU A 475 12.52 -22.72 -43.99
N ASN A 476 12.64 -21.46 -44.45
CA ASN A 476 12.73 -20.31 -43.57
C ASN A 476 11.46 -20.11 -42.72
N PHE A 477 10.28 -20.35 -43.30
CA PHE A 477 9.02 -20.34 -42.56
C PHE A 477 9.00 -21.45 -41.51
N GLN A 478 9.41 -22.68 -41.85
CA GLN A 478 9.50 -23.79 -40.91
C GLN A 478 10.41 -23.44 -39.73
N LYS A 479 11.60 -22.88 -39.98
CA LYS A 479 12.50 -22.42 -38.92
C LYS A 479 11.86 -21.38 -38.01
N LYS A 480 11.15 -20.40 -38.57
CA LYS A 480 10.41 -19.39 -37.78
C LYS A 480 9.30 -20.00 -36.95
N LEU A 481 8.53 -20.92 -37.53
CA LEU A 481 7.44 -21.61 -36.84
C LEU A 481 7.97 -22.47 -35.69
N THR A 482 9.04 -23.25 -35.90
CA THR A 482 9.70 -24.04 -34.85
C THR A 482 10.18 -23.16 -33.70
N ASN A 483 10.79 -22.00 -33.99
CA ASN A 483 11.19 -21.06 -32.94
C ASN A 483 10.00 -20.48 -32.16
N SER A 484 8.89 -20.16 -32.84
CA SER A 484 7.68 -19.70 -32.14
C SER A 484 7.05 -20.80 -31.29
N ILE A 485 7.04 -22.05 -31.74
CA ILE A 485 6.55 -23.19 -30.95
C ILE A 485 7.40 -23.38 -29.70
N LYS A 486 8.73 -23.34 -29.83
CA LYS A 486 9.66 -23.44 -28.70
C LYS A 486 9.41 -22.35 -27.65
N LYS A 487 9.14 -21.11 -28.05
CA LYS A 487 8.76 -20.03 -27.12
C LYS A 487 7.46 -20.32 -26.38
N ASP A 488 6.47 -20.89 -27.07
CA ASP A 488 5.20 -21.28 -26.45
C ASP A 488 5.40 -22.41 -25.43
N GLU A 489 6.27 -23.37 -25.71
CA GLU A 489 6.68 -24.42 -24.77
C GLU A 489 7.36 -23.82 -23.54
N GLU A 490 8.31 -22.88 -23.71
CA GLU A 490 8.98 -22.18 -22.62
C GLU A 490 7.98 -21.42 -21.72
N PHE A 491 6.98 -20.74 -22.28
CA PHE A 491 5.95 -20.05 -21.48
C PHE A 491 5.02 -21.02 -20.74
N ARG A 492 4.68 -22.15 -21.35
CA ARG A 492 3.88 -23.20 -20.69
C ARG A 492 4.66 -23.83 -19.54
N GLU A 493 5.95 -24.06 -19.71
CA GLU A 493 6.81 -24.54 -18.64
C GLU A 493 6.83 -23.59 -17.44
N ARG A 494 6.84 -22.26 -17.64
CA ARG A 494 6.71 -21.30 -16.53
C ARG A 494 5.42 -21.50 -15.74
N LEU A 495 4.28 -21.67 -16.44
CA LEU A 495 2.99 -21.90 -15.79
C LEU A 495 2.98 -23.20 -15.00
N ILE A 496 3.50 -24.27 -15.58
CA ILE A 496 3.59 -25.59 -14.93
C ILE A 496 4.48 -25.50 -13.70
N THR A 497 5.68 -24.92 -13.81
CA THR A 497 6.60 -24.78 -12.67
C THR A 497 6.01 -23.89 -11.56
N ARG A 498 5.26 -22.83 -11.90
CA ARG A 498 4.55 -22.01 -10.90
C ARG A 498 3.45 -22.80 -10.18
N LEU A 499 2.69 -23.60 -10.93
CA LEU A 499 1.67 -24.47 -10.37
C LEU A 499 2.29 -25.52 -9.43
N GLU A 500 3.30 -26.24 -9.90
CA GLU A 500 4.04 -27.24 -9.13
C GLU A 500 4.62 -26.62 -7.86
N ASN A 501 5.24 -25.44 -7.96
CA ASN A 501 5.81 -24.73 -6.81
C ASN A 501 4.76 -24.40 -5.75
N LEU A 502 3.52 -24.05 -6.12
CA LEU A 502 2.43 -23.85 -5.16
C LEU A 502 1.86 -25.18 -4.64
N GLN A 503 1.71 -26.19 -5.50
CA GLN A 503 1.24 -27.52 -5.10
C GLN A 503 2.17 -28.19 -4.08
N THR A 504 3.47 -27.91 -4.10
CA THR A 504 4.39 -28.44 -3.07
C THR A 504 3.99 -28.02 -1.64
N LEU A 505 3.31 -26.88 -1.48
CA LEU A 505 2.85 -26.43 -0.16
C LEU A 505 1.82 -27.39 0.47
N GLU A 506 1.04 -28.11 -0.33
CA GLU A 506 0.11 -29.14 0.20
C GLU A 506 0.85 -30.23 0.97
N GLN A 507 2.06 -30.59 0.52
CA GLN A 507 2.90 -31.60 1.17
C GLN A 507 3.47 -31.10 2.51
N PHE A 508 3.45 -29.78 2.71
CA PHE A 508 3.90 -29.14 3.95
C PHE A 508 2.74 -28.79 4.87
N ALA A 509 1.50 -29.13 4.50
CA ALA A 509 0.35 -28.90 5.37
C ALA A 509 0.33 -29.88 6.55
N ILE A 510 -0.20 -29.43 7.69
CA ILE A 510 -0.43 -30.28 8.85
C ILE A 510 -1.63 -31.18 8.55
N SER A 511 -1.48 -32.50 8.71
CA SER A 511 -2.61 -33.44 8.64
C SER A 511 -3.52 -33.25 9.86
N SER A 512 -4.74 -32.77 9.67
CA SER A 512 -5.77 -32.76 10.71
C SER A 512 -6.30 -34.18 10.92
N GLU A 513 -6.16 -34.73 12.13
CA GLU A 513 -6.74 -36.03 12.53
C GLU A 513 -8.17 -35.89 13.09
N SER A 514 -8.88 -34.79 12.84
CA SER A 514 -10.21 -34.59 13.39
C SER A 514 -11.14 -33.81 12.46
N THR A 515 -12.32 -34.40 12.27
CA THR A 515 -13.59 -33.92 11.72
C THR A 515 -13.73 -33.84 10.19
N GLU A 516 -14.55 -34.76 9.66
CA GLU A 516 -14.92 -35.02 8.26
C GLU A 516 -15.75 -33.90 7.58
N ASP A 517 -15.77 -32.67 8.09
CA ASP A 517 -16.63 -31.59 7.58
C ASP A 517 -15.91 -30.24 7.36
N GLU A 518 -14.57 -30.20 7.34
CA GLU A 518 -13.82 -28.98 6.98
C GLU A 518 -13.54 -28.92 5.47
N ASP A 519 -14.02 -27.86 4.82
CA ASP A 519 -13.66 -27.50 3.44
C ASP A 519 -12.14 -27.61 3.25
N GLU A 520 -11.70 -28.47 2.32
CA GLU A 520 -10.29 -28.83 2.07
C GLU A 520 -9.34 -27.64 1.79
N ALA A 521 -9.85 -26.40 1.71
CA ALA A 521 -9.17 -25.24 1.17
C ALA A 521 -8.26 -24.48 2.16
N ASP A 522 -8.47 -24.55 3.49
CA ASP A 522 -7.78 -23.66 4.44
C ASP A 522 -6.77 -24.36 5.37
N LYS A 523 -6.06 -25.35 4.80
CA LYS A 523 -5.02 -26.13 5.49
C LYS A 523 -3.88 -25.23 6.00
N LEU A 524 -3.50 -25.44 7.26
CA LEU A 524 -2.35 -24.79 7.90
C LEU A 524 -1.04 -25.43 7.47
N LEU A 525 -0.02 -24.60 7.20
CA LEU A 525 1.31 -25.06 6.81
C LEU A 525 2.19 -25.33 8.04
N ASP A 526 2.91 -26.45 8.04
CA ASP A 526 3.84 -26.83 9.10
C ASP A 526 5.12 -26.00 9.04
N LEU A 527 5.16 -24.93 9.83
CA LEU A 527 6.33 -24.04 9.96
C LEU A 527 7.57 -24.71 10.59
N HIS A 528 7.50 -25.99 10.98
CA HIS A 528 8.65 -26.80 11.38
C HIS A 528 9.20 -27.67 10.25
N ASN A 529 8.51 -27.75 9.11
CA ASN A 529 8.98 -28.49 7.96
C ASN A 529 10.19 -27.77 7.32
N PRO A 530 11.39 -28.38 7.27
CA PRO A 530 12.57 -27.75 6.69
C PRO A 530 12.40 -27.42 5.21
N ASN A 531 11.60 -28.20 4.48
CA ASN A 531 11.32 -27.96 3.07
C ASN A 531 10.43 -26.72 2.87
N LEU A 532 9.48 -26.46 3.78
CA LEU A 532 8.69 -25.23 3.77
C LEU A 532 9.57 -24.00 4.06
N ILE A 533 10.51 -24.10 4.99
CA ILE A 533 11.45 -23.02 5.30
C ILE A 533 12.31 -22.68 4.08
N ASN A 534 12.81 -23.71 3.38
CA ASN A 534 13.55 -23.53 2.12
C ASN A 534 12.67 -22.90 1.04
N TRP A 535 11.41 -23.33 0.93
CA TRP A 535 10.45 -22.72 0.02
C TRP A 535 10.24 -21.22 0.29
N TYR A 536 10.07 -20.82 1.56
CA TYR A 536 9.96 -19.41 1.93
C TYR A 536 11.22 -18.60 1.62
N ARG A 537 12.41 -19.20 1.78
CA ARG A 537 13.66 -18.56 1.38
C ARG A 537 13.69 -18.29 -0.12
N ASP A 538 13.33 -19.29 -0.94
CA ASP A 538 13.22 -19.13 -2.38
C ASP A 538 12.22 -18.02 -2.75
N GLN A 539 11.07 -17.94 -2.08
CA GLN A 539 10.12 -16.84 -2.29
C GLN A 539 10.69 -15.48 -1.91
N THR A 540 11.43 -15.40 -0.81
CA THR A 540 12.09 -14.15 -0.39
C THR A 540 13.08 -13.69 -1.45
N ASN A 541 13.91 -14.61 -1.94
CA ASN A 541 14.86 -14.33 -3.00
C ASN A 541 14.13 -13.83 -4.26
N LEU A 542 13.03 -14.47 -4.64
CA LEU A 542 12.21 -14.05 -5.78
C LEU A 542 11.63 -12.64 -5.59
N LEU A 543 11.13 -12.29 -4.40
CA LEU A 543 10.62 -10.94 -4.10
C LEU A 543 11.71 -9.87 -4.22
N ILE A 544 12.92 -10.17 -3.75
CA ILE A 544 14.08 -9.27 -3.85
C ILE A 544 14.53 -9.14 -5.31
N ILE A 545 14.67 -10.26 -6.02
CA ILE A 545 15.04 -10.28 -7.45
C ILE A 545 14.01 -9.48 -8.26
N ASP A 546 12.72 -9.72 -8.06
CA ASP A 546 11.64 -9.02 -8.76
C ASP A 546 11.71 -7.50 -8.54
N TYR A 547 11.92 -7.07 -7.29
CA TYR A 547 12.12 -5.67 -6.97
C TYR A 547 13.34 -5.09 -7.68
N LEU A 548 14.51 -5.73 -7.57
CA LEU A 548 15.77 -5.25 -8.15
C LEU A 548 15.73 -5.21 -9.68
N ILE A 549 15.11 -6.21 -10.32
CA ILE A 549 14.95 -6.20 -11.77
C ILE A 549 14.10 -5.00 -12.20
N LYS A 550 12.95 -4.79 -11.55
CA LYS A 550 11.99 -3.74 -11.94
C LYS A 550 12.40 -2.32 -11.54
N SER A 551 13.25 -2.16 -10.53
CA SER A 551 13.75 -0.86 -10.06
C SER A 551 15.10 -0.48 -10.67
N ASN A 552 15.60 -1.26 -11.63
CA ASN A 552 16.91 -1.03 -12.23
C ASN A 552 16.95 0.25 -13.07
N THR A 553 17.84 1.16 -12.69
CA THR A 553 18.13 2.40 -13.43
C THR A 553 19.47 2.38 -14.16
N ARG A 554 20.24 1.28 -14.02
CA ARG A 554 21.57 1.12 -14.59
C ARG A 554 21.54 0.78 -16.09
N THR A 555 22.47 1.36 -16.84
CA THR A 555 22.63 1.16 -18.29
C THR A 555 23.58 0.02 -18.65
N ASP A 556 24.47 -0.36 -17.72
CA ASP A 556 25.51 -1.36 -17.92
C ASP A 556 25.00 -2.78 -17.64
N GLU A 557 24.52 -3.03 -16.42
CA GLU A 557 24.03 -4.33 -15.98
C GLU A 557 22.84 -4.22 -15.02
N ASN A 558 21.88 -5.14 -15.15
CA ASN A 558 20.76 -5.24 -14.22
C ASN A 558 21.13 -6.10 -13.01
N ILE A 559 21.23 -5.47 -11.84
CA ILE A 559 21.65 -6.13 -10.59
C ILE A 559 20.72 -7.30 -10.24
N GLY A 560 19.41 -7.15 -10.47
CA GLY A 560 18.45 -8.22 -10.24
C GLY A 560 18.69 -9.44 -11.14
N LEU A 561 19.06 -9.23 -12.41
CA LEU A 561 19.46 -10.32 -13.31
C LEU A 561 20.77 -10.98 -12.87
N MET A 562 21.76 -10.21 -12.42
CA MET A 562 23.00 -10.77 -11.88
C MET A 562 22.72 -11.69 -10.69
N LEU A 563 21.88 -11.24 -9.76
CA LEU A 563 21.47 -12.02 -8.60
C LEU A 563 20.70 -13.27 -9.01
N LEU A 564 19.73 -13.13 -9.93
CA LEU A 564 18.97 -14.26 -10.47
C LEU A 564 19.88 -15.30 -11.12
N ASN A 565 20.81 -14.88 -11.99
CA ASN A 565 21.74 -15.77 -12.66
C ASN A 565 22.67 -16.47 -11.68
N SER A 566 23.09 -15.79 -10.61
CA SER A 566 23.91 -16.39 -9.55
C SER A 566 23.14 -17.49 -8.83
N LEU A 567 21.91 -17.20 -8.38
CA LEU A 567 21.08 -18.14 -7.64
C LEU A 567 20.55 -19.29 -8.51
N ALA A 568 20.31 -19.03 -9.80
CA ALA A 568 19.82 -20.02 -10.75
C ALA A 568 20.84 -21.13 -11.05
N LYS A 569 22.15 -20.93 -10.78
CA LYS A 569 23.16 -21.99 -10.90
C LYS A 569 22.87 -23.18 -10.01
N ASN A 570 22.41 -22.91 -8.78
CA ASN A 570 22.07 -23.93 -7.80
C ASN A 570 20.58 -24.28 -7.81
N ASN A 571 19.72 -23.35 -8.25
CA ASN A 571 18.27 -23.55 -8.28
C ASN A 571 17.66 -23.06 -9.62
N PRO A 572 17.78 -23.85 -10.71
CA PRO A 572 17.34 -23.42 -12.05
C PRO A 572 15.85 -23.09 -12.14
N LYS A 573 15.02 -23.58 -11.21
CA LYS A 573 13.57 -23.31 -11.18
C LYS A 573 13.27 -21.82 -11.02
N LEU A 574 14.15 -21.05 -10.38
CA LEU A 574 13.94 -19.61 -10.13
C LEU A 574 13.73 -18.84 -11.44
N MET A 575 14.45 -19.21 -12.51
CA MET A 575 14.31 -18.61 -13.85
C MET A 575 12.92 -18.79 -14.46
N LYS A 576 12.17 -19.82 -14.01
CA LYS A 576 10.81 -20.11 -14.46
C LYS A 576 9.74 -19.46 -13.57
N LEU A 577 10.09 -19.08 -12.34
CA LEU A 577 9.19 -18.46 -11.39
C LEU A 577 9.07 -16.95 -11.59
N ILE A 578 10.01 -16.30 -12.28
CA ILE A 578 10.02 -14.86 -12.57
C ILE A 578 10.06 -14.57 -14.07
N ASP A 579 9.34 -13.54 -14.53
CA ASP A 579 9.31 -13.12 -15.94
C ASP A 579 10.44 -12.13 -16.26
N TYR A 580 11.68 -12.51 -15.94
CA TYR A 580 12.85 -11.64 -16.00
C TYR A 580 13.12 -11.04 -17.39
N ASP A 581 12.89 -11.81 -18.44
CA ASP A 581 13.11 -11.43 -19.85
C ASP A 581 12.17 -10.31 -20.31
N LEU A 582 10.92 -10.37 -19.84
CA LEU A 582 9.94 -9.32 -20.09
C LEU A 582 10.34 -8.02 -19.38
N TYR A 583 10.79 -8.10 -18.14
CA TYR A 583 11.22 -6.92 -17.39
C TYR A 583 12.55 -6.36 -17.90
N GLU A 584 13.46 -7.21 -18.39
CA GLU A 584 14.68 -6.77 -19.05
C GLU A 584 14.36 -5.96 -20.31
N SER A 585 13.44 -6.47 -21.15
CA SER A 585 12.96 -5.74 -22.33
C SER A 585 12.30 -4.41 -21.96
N PHE A 586 11.54 -4.37 -20.87
CA PHE A 586 10.97 -3.13 -20.33
C PHE A 586 12.06 -2.13 -19.91
N ASN A 587 13.06 -2.59 -19.16
CA ASN A 587 14.14 -1.74 -18.68
C ASN A 587 14.96 -1.14 -19.82
N GLN A 588 15.24 -1.91 -20.87
CA GLN A 588 15.93 -1.40 -22.07
C GLN A 588 15.15 -0.25 -22.71
N VAL A 589 13.83 -0.39 -22.85
CA VAL A 589 12.97 0.68 -23.39
C VAL A 589 12.93 1.88 -22.44
N PHE A 590 12.77 1.64 -21.14
CA PHE A 590 12.72 2.70 -20.13
C PHE A 590 14.01 3.52 -20.09
N VAL A 591 15.17 2.86 -20.03
CA VAL A 591 16.49 3.49 -20.06
C VAL A 591 16.73 4.26 -21.36
N SER A 592 16.36 3.67 -22.50
CA SER A 592 16.43 4.33 -23.81
C SER A 592 15.63 5.63 -23.84
N ILE A 593 14.46 5.68 -23.19
CA ILE A 593 13.64 6.89 -23.09
C ILE A 593 14.27 7.91 -22.13
N MET A 594 14.65 7.48 -20.92
CA MET A 594 15.01 8.38 -19.82
C MET A 594 16.45 8.89 -19.87
N ASN A 595 17.39 8.05 -20.31
CA ASN A 595 18.83 8.37 -20.29
C ASN A 595 19.35 8.71 -21.70
N ASP A 596 18.99 7.89 -22.69
CA ASP A 596 19.53 8.03 -24.05
C ASP A 596 18.70 8.97 -24.94
N HIS A 597 17.48 9.31 -24.51
CA HIS A 597 16.50 10.08 -25.29
C HIS A 597 16.26 9.48 -26.69
N ASP A 598 16.38 8.15 -26.81
CA ASP A 598 16.21 7.39 -28.04
C ASP A 598 14.82 6.76 -28.11
N LEU A 599 14.11 7.07 -29.19
CA LEU A 599 12.75 6.59 -29.46
C LEU A 599 12.73 5.23 -30.18
N THR A 600 13.88 4.70 -30.61
CA THR A 600 13.97 3.49 -31.45
C THR A 600 13.31 2.28 -30.80
N LEU A 601 13.65 2.00 -29.53
CA LEU A 601 13.14 0.83 -28.82
C LEU A 601 11.64 0.94 -28.49
N ILE A 602 11.19 2.13 -28.06
CA ILE A 602 9.76 2.35 -27.77
C ILE A 602 8.90 2.30 -29.03
N ILE A 603 9.40 2.79 -30.18
CA ILE A 603 8.72 2.67 -31.47
C ILE A 603 8.61 1.20 -31.89
N ALA A 604 9.68 0.42 -31.75
CA ALA A 604 9.65 -1.00 -32.02
C ALA A 604 8.60 -1.72 -31.15
N TRP A 605 8.64 -1.47 -29.85
CA TRP A 605 7.66 -2.03 -28.91
C TRP A 605 6.22 -1.60 -29.22
N PHE A 606 6.00 -0.33 -29.54
CA PHE A 606 4.69 0.19 -29.94
C PHE A 606 4.15 -0.55 -31.16
N ASN A 607 4.96 -0.70 -32.21
CA ASN A 607 4.55 -1.35 -33.44
C ASN A 607 4.19 -2.83 -33.25
N GLU A 608 4.93 -3.53 -32.38
CA GLU A 608 4.61 -4.90 -32.00
C GLU A 608 3.27 -5.04 -31.27
N ASN A 609 2.88 -4.02 -30.50
CA ASN A 609 1.72 -4.04 -29.62
C ASN A 609 0.55 -3.16 -30.11
N ARG A 610 0.68 -2.51 -31.27
CA ARG A 610 -0.24 -1.48 -31.79
C ARG A 610 -1.71 -1.86 -31.72
N ASN A 611 -2.06 -3.08 -32.15
CA ASN A 611 -3.45 -3.54 -32.15
C ASN A 611 -4.02 -3.73 -30.74
N SER A 612 -3.18 -4.15 -29.78
CA SER A 612 -3.60 -4.29 -28.39
C SER A 612 -3.72 -2.93 -27.72
N LEU A 613 -2.77 -2.02 -27.99
CA LEU A 613 -2.78 -0.65 -27.50
C LEU A 613 -4.01 0.14 -27.98
N LYS A 614 -4.43 -0.08 -29.23
CA LYS A 614 -5.66 0.50 -29.79
C LYS A 614 -6.91 0.04 -29.03
N LYS A 615 -6.96 -1.22 -28.57
CA LYS A 615 -8.12 -1.75 -27.83
C LYS A 615 -8.25 -1.16 -26.42
N ILE A 616 -7.14 -0.74 -25.81
CA ILE A 616 -7.12 -0.11 -24.49
C ILE A 616 -7.12 1.43 -24.58
N ASN A 617 -7.37 2.00 -25.77
CA ASN A 617 -7.39 3.44 -26.03
C ASN A 617 -6.12 4.17 -25.55
N SER A 618 -4.96 3.56 -25.79
CA SER A 618 -3.65 4.08 -25.40
C SER A 618 -3.32 5.45 -26.02
N ASN A 619 -2.75 6.37 -25.23
CA ASN A 619 -2.21 7.64 -25.72
C ASN A 619 -0.74 7.55 -26.20
N LEU A 620 -0.13 6.37 -26.16
CA LEU A 620 1.32 6.23 -26.36
C LEU A 620 1.79 6.67 -27.75
N GLU A 621 0.98 6.45 -28.79
CA GLU A 621 1.32 6.89 -30.17
C GLU A 621 1.45 8.42 -30.24
N PHE A 622 0.58 9.14 -29.53
CA PHE A 622 0.67 10.59 -29.43
C PHE A 622 1.95 11.00 -28.70
N GLU A 623 2.27 10.41 -27.55
CA GLU A 623 3.48 10.76 -26.79
C GLU A 623 4.76 10.55 -27.59
N ILE A 624 4.87 9.43 -28.32
CA ILE A 624 6.02 9.12 -29.18
C ILE A 624 6.15 10.18 -30.28
N ASN A 625 5.05 10.47 -30.99
CA ASN A 625 5.04 11.47 -32.06
C ASN A 625 5.31 12.88 -31.52
N TYR A 626 4.82 13.19 -30.33
CA TYR A 626 5.05 14.47 -29.67
C TYR A 626 6.52 14.67 -29.33
N CYS A 627 7.17 13.67 -28.71
CA CYS A 627 8.61 13.73 -28.41
C CYS A 627 9.44 13.79 -29.70
N LYS A 628 9.06 13.04 -30.74
CA LYS A 628 9.72 13.10 -32.05
C LYS A 628 9.62 14.47 -32.69
N PHE A 629 8.43 15.10 -32.64
CA PHE A 629 8.23 16.47 -33.11
C PHE A 629 9.15 17.45 -32.37
N LEU A 630 9.16 17.40 -31.04
CA LEU A 630 10.02 18.28 -30.24
C LEU A 630 11.52 18.07 -30.52
N THR A 631 11.94 16.83 -30.77
CA THR A 631 13.32 16.51 -31.16
C THR A 631 13.69 17.14 -32.52
N LEU A 632 12.77 17.18 -33.49
CA LEU A 632 12.99 17.87 -34.77
C LEU A 632 13.13 19.40 -34.58
N ILE A 633 12.35 19.98 -33.67
CA ILE A 633 12.44 21.40 -33.31
C ILE A 633 13.80 21.71 -32.66
N GLU A 634 14.30 20.85 -31.77
CA GLU A 634 15.61 21.03 -31.14
C GLU A 634 16.76 21.00 -32.15
N LYS A 635 16.72 20.04 -33.09
CA LYS A 635 17.70 19.92 -34.17
C LYS A 635 17.69 21.09 -35.17
N GLY A 636 16.65 21.91 -35.14
CA GLY A 636 16.48 23.07 -36.02
C GLY A 636 15.81 22.76 -37.35
N ASP A 637 15.30 21.53 -37.53
CA ASP A 637 14.66 21.05 -38.76
C ASP A 637 13.18 21.49 -38.82
N ILE A 638 12.92 22.79 -38.76
CA ILE A 638 11.58 23.37 -38.57
C ILE A 638 10.60 22.95 -39.68
N ASN A 639 11.04 22.96 -40.95
CA ASN A 639 10.17 22.57 -42.06
C ASN A 639 9.74 21.10 -41.98
N GLU A 640 10.65 20.22 -41.56
CA GLU A 640 10.35 18.80 -41.37
C GLU A 640 9.42 18.61 -40.17
N ALA A 641 9.64 19.33 -39.06
CA ALA A 641 8.76 19.31 -37.90
C ALA A 641 7.32 19.75 -38.24
N ILE A 642 7.15 20.81 -39.05
CA ILE A 642 5.83 21.28 -39.50
C ILE A 642 5.12 20.21 -40.32
N ASN A 643 5.81 19.62 -41.30
CA ASN A 643 5.23 18.55 -42.12
C ASN A 643 4.88 17.33 -41.27
N PHE A 644 5.78 16.93 -40.36
CA PHE A 644 5.57 15.82 -39.44
C PHE A 644 4.34 16.06 -38.54
N SER A 645 4.18 17.26 -37.99
CA SER A 645 3.03 17.62 -37.15
C SER A 645 1.70 17.54 -37.91
N ARG A 646 1.66 18.05 -39.16
CA ARG A 646 0.47 17.95 -40.01
C ARG A 646 0.05 16.51 -40.25
N GLU A 647 1.00 15.62 -40.48
CA GLU A 647 0.73 14.22 -40.79
C GLU A 647 0.42 13.36 -39.55
N ASN A 648 1.11 13.60 -38.43
CA ASN A 648 1.15 12.66 -37.29
C ASN A 648 0.55 13.20 -35.99
N LEU A 649 0.25 14.51 -35.89
CA LEU A 649 -0.26 15.13 -34.65
C LEU A 649 -1.60 15.86 -34.82
N SER A 650 -1.88 16.42 -36.01
CA SER A 650 -3.07 17.24 -36.27
C SER A 650 -4.40 16.52 -35.98
N SER A 651 -4.47 15.22 -36.24
CA SER A 651 -5.66 14.39 -36.03
C SER A 651 -6.08 14.29 -34.57
N TYR A 652 -5.14 14.41 -33.62
CA TYR A 652 -5.42 14.36 -32.18
C TYR A 652 -6.12 15.63 -31.66
N GLY A 653 -6.18 16.70 -32.46
CA GLY A 653 -6.97 17.89 -32.15
C GLY A 653 -8.47 17.73 -32.44
N ASN A 654 -8.89 16.71 -33.20
CA ASN A 654 -10.30 16.51 -33.55
C ASN A 654 -10.99 15.56 -32.56
N LYS A 655 -12.05 16.05 -31.90
CA LYS A 655 -12.86 15.28 -30.94
C LYS A 655 -13.49 14.03 -31.54
N GLU A 656 -13.85 14.03 -32.82
CA GLU A 656 -14.48 12.88 -33.51
C GLU A 656 -13.57 11.65 -33.59
N ASN A 657 -12.25 11.83 -33.44
CA ASN A 657 -11.28 10.73 -33.44
C ASN A 657 -11.17 10.01 -32.08
N TYR A 658 -11.91 10.47 -31.06
CA TYR A 658 -11.91 9.89 -29.73
C TYR A 658 -13.29 9.29 -29.42
N PRO A 659 -13.35 8.07 -28.85
CA PRO A 659 -14.59 7.59 -28.27
C PRO A 659 -14.95 8.41 -27.02
N ASP A 660 -16.24 8.51 -26.69
CA ASP A 660 -16.72 9.31 -25.54
C ASP A 660 -16.04 8.92 -24.21
N SER A 661 -15.67 7.65 -24.07
CA SER A 661 -14.94 7.11 -22.91
C SER A 661 -13.49 7.60 -22.78
N ASN A 662 -12.95 8.31 -23.79
CA ASN A 662 -11.55 8.76 -23.85
C ASN A 662 -11.41 10.29 -23.97
N ASN A 663 -12.42 11.04 -23.55
CA ASN A 663 -12.42 12.50 -23.62
C ASN A 663 -11.25 13.16 -22.85
N THR A 664 -10.75 12.51 -21.78
CA THR A 664 -9.58 12.99 -21.02
C THR A 664 -8.32 13.09 -21.88
N ASN A 665 -8.06 12.08 -22.73
CA ASN A 665 -6.89 12.10 -23.62
C ASN A 665 -7.05 13.17 -24.71
N HIS A 666 -8.27 13.39 -25.21
CA HIS A 666 -8.52 14.47 -26.16
C HIS A 666 -8.21 15.85 -25.56
N LEU A 667 -8.73 16.14 -24.36
CA LEU A 667 -8.49 17.42 -23.69
C LEU A 667 -7.00 17.64 -23.38
N SER A 668 -6.30 16.62 -22.90
CA SER A 668 -4.87 16.67 -22.63
C SER A 668 -4.05 16.92 -23.90
N ASN A 669 -4.32 16.17 -24.97
CA ASN A 669 -3.59 16.32 -26.24
C ASN A 669 -3.88 17.68 -26.88
N LEU A 670 -5.12 18.17 -26.83
CA LEU A 670 -5.51 19.47 -27.36
C LEU A 670 -4.74 20.60 -26.67
N GLU A 671 -4.65 20.59 -25.34
CA GLU A 671 -3.84 21.55 -24.58
C GLU A 671 -2.38 21.52 -25.02
N ARG A 672 -1.77 20.33 -25.12
CA ARG A 672 -0.36 20.20 -25.54
C ARG A 672 -0.12 20.63 -26.97
N LEU A 673 -1.08 20.42 -27.88
CA LEU A 673 -1.02 20.88 -29.26
C LEU A 673 -1.09 22.41 -29.36
N LYS A 674 -1.90 23.08 -28.53
CA LYS A 674 -1.93 24.56 -28.46
C LYS A 674 -0.56 25.13 -28.10
N GLY A 675 0.16 24.46 -27.19
CA GLY A 675 1.51 24.86 -26.79
C GLY A 675 2.55 24.82 -27.91
N LEU A 676 2.37 23.97 -28.93
CA LEU A 676 3.34 23.82 -30.03
C LEU A 676 3.44 25.06 -30.93
N GLY A 677 2.34 25.80 -31.11
CA GLY A 677 2.33 27.01 -31.96
C GLY A 677 3.24 28.10 -31.41
N GLY A 678 3.26 28.27 -30.08
CA GLY A 678 4.15 29.23 -29.42
C GLY A 678 5.62 28.79 -29.39
N LEU A 679 5.89 27.48 -29.40
CA LEU A 679 7.26 26.94 -29.43
C LEU A 679 7.99 27.25 -30.75
N LEU A 680 7.28 27.24 -31.89
CA LEU A 680 7.86 27.62 -33.18
C LEU A 680 8.29 29.09 -33.20
N VAL A 681 7.47 29.96 -32.60
CA VAL A 681 7.78 31.39 -32.44
C VAL A 681 8.97 31.55 -31.48
N PHE A 682 8.98 30.83 -30.35
CA PHE A 682 10.11 30.80 -29.41
C PHE A 682 11.43 30.46 -30.11
N ARG A 683 11.49 29.37 -30.89
CA ARG A 683 12.74 28.93 -31.53
C ARG A 683 13.26 29.95 -32.56
N SER A 684 12.36 30.66 -33.24
CA SER A 684 12.75 31.76 -34.14
C SER A 684 13.36 32.96 -33.39
N MET A 685 12.87 33.26 -32.18
CA MET A 685 13.36 34.38 -31.35
C MET A 685 14.67 34.02 -30.62
N GLU A 686 14.85 32.76 -30.19
CA GLU A 686 16.09 32.27 -29.57
C GLU A 686 17.28 32.32 -30.55
N GLN A 687 17.03 32.07 -31.84
CA GLN A 687 18.05 32.25 -32.89
C GLN A 687 18.49 33.71 -33.04
N GLU A 688 17.59 34.67 -32.85
CA GLU A 688 17.92 36.10 -32.83
C GLU A 688 18.66 36.51 -31.54
N GLU A 689 18.50 35.77 -30.45
CA GLU A 689 19.12 36.08 -29.15
C GLU A 689 20.65 35.91 -29.13
N ASN A 690 21.17 35.05 -30.01
CA ASN A 690 22.62 34.87 -30.23
C ASN A 690 23.23 35.95 -31.16
N SER A 691 22.45 36.95 -31.58
CA SER A 691 22.94 38.13 -32.30
C SER A 691 23.10 39.31 -31.32
N GLU A 692 24.18 40.10 -31.44
CA GLU A 692 24.47 41.21 -30.51
C GLU A 692 23.42 42.35 -30.54
N ASP A 693 22.49 42.35 -31.52
CA ASP A 693 21.47 43.38 -31.74
C ASP A 693 20.05 42.92 -31.37
N LEU A 694 19.80 42.61 -30.09
CA LEU A 694 18.45 42.37 -29.58
C LEU A 694 17.73 43.68 -29.20
N THR A 695 16.58 43.94 -29.82
CA THR A 695 15.70 45.06 -29.45
C THR A 695 15.14 44.92 -28.02
N PHE A 696 14.85 46.05 -27.35
CA PHE A 696 14.31 46.09 -25.99
C PHE A 696 13.01 45.27 -25.82
N SER A 697 12.16 45.27 -26.85
CA SER A 697 10.91 44.50 -26.89
C SER A 697 11.15 42.99 -26.84
N ASN A 698 12.17 42.49 -27.56
CA ASN A 698 12.54 41.08 -27.54
C ASN A 698 13.03 40.65 -26.15
N LYS A 699 13.86 41.47 -25.48
CA LYS A 699 14.32 41.20 -24.09
C LYS A 699 13.18 41.17 -23.06
N LEU A 700 12.12 41.95 -23.26
CA LEU A 700 10.94 41.95 -22.38
C LEU A 700 10.08 40.69 -22.59
N MET A 701 9.91 40.27 -23.85
CA MET A 701 9.18 39.06 -24.23
C MET A 701 9.89 37.78 -23.78
N ILE A 702 11.22 37.71 -23.92
CA ILE A 702 12.06 36.58 -23.47
C ILE A 702 11.96 36.35 -21.95
N ASN A 703 11.76 37.41 -21.17
CA ASN A 703 11.59 37.33 -19.71
C ASN A 703 10.13 37.10 -19.26
N SER A 704 9.18 36.95 -20.19
CA SER A 704 7.77 36.72 -19.86
C SER A 704 7.53 35.28 -19.36
N ILE A 705 6.47 35.11 -18.56
CA ILE A 705 6.07 33.81 -18.00
C ILE A 705 5.77 32.79 -19.12
N GLN A 706 5.10 33.22 -20.18
CA GLN A 706 4.79 32.38 -21.36
C GLN A 706 6.05 31.94 -22.11
N PHE A 707 7.11 32.75 -22.11
CA PHE A 707 8.39 32.36 -22.74
C PHE A 707 9.08 31.21 -22.01
N LYS A 708 8.99 31.17 -20.68
CA LYS A 708 9.54 30.08 -19.85
C LYS A 708 8.75 28.78 -19.98
N GLU A 709 7.46 28.84 -20.26
CA GLU A 709 6.63 27.65 -20.51
C GLU A 709 7.07 26.90 -21.78
N TYR A 710 7.53 27.60 -22.82
CA TYR A 710 8.05 26.95 -24.03
C TYR A 710 9.43 26.29 -23.80
N GLN A 711 10.28 26.88 -22.97
CA GLN A 711 11.54 26.26 -22.56
C GLN A 711 11.29 24.96 -21.76
N LYS A 712 10.24 24.94 -20.95
CA LYS A 712 9.80 23.75 -20.21
C LYS A 712 9.35 22.61 -21.13
N LEU A 713 8.73 22.90 -22.28
CA LEU A 713 8.37 21.87 -23.29
C LEU A 713 9.58 21.14 -23.90
N LEU A 714 10.76 21.76 -23.91
CA LEU A 714 12.01 21.15 -24.37
C LEU A 714 12.81 20.51 -23.24
N SER A 715 12.31 20.55 -22.00
CA SER A 715 12.97 19.93 -20.84
C SER A 715 12.78 18.41 -20.80
N ASN A 716 13.44 17.77 -19.82
CA ASN A 716 13.33 16.33 -19.59
C ASN A 716 11.93 15.84 -19.20
N GLU A 717 11.02 16.74 -18.80
CA GLU A 717 9.64 16.43 -18.41
C GLU A 717 8.85 15.72 -19.54
N ARG A 718 9.21 15.96 -20.82
CA ARG A 718 8.61 15.24 -21.95
C ARG A 718 8.98 13.76 -21.97
N TRP A 719 10.21 13.43 -21.59
CA TRP A 719 10.71 12.05 -21.53
C TRP A 719 10.11 11.33 -20.35
N GLU A 720 9.96 12.01 -19.21
CA GLU A 720 9.20 11.52 -18.05
C GLU A 720 7.74 11.23 -18.42
N SER A 721 7.07 12.13 -19.15
CA SER A 721 5.69 11.94 -19.62
C SER A 721 5.55 10.74 -20.56
N LEU A 722 6.46 10.59 -21.52
CA LEU A 722 6.51 9.44 -22.41
C LEU A 722 6.77 8.14 -21.64
N SER A 723 7.73 8.15 -20.72
CA SER A 723 8.10 7.02 -19.88
C SER A 723 6.94 6.57 -18.99
N GLN A 724 6.26 7.51 -18.32
CA GLN A 724 5.09 7.22 -17.51
C GLN A 724 3.97 6.61 -18.35
N CYS A 725 3.70 7.17 -19.53
CA CYS A 725 2.72 6.59 -20.46
C CYS A 725 3.13 5.18 -20.90
N PHE A 726 4.41 4.93 -21.17
CA PHE A 726 4.92 3.59 -21.48
C PHE A 726 4.69 2.61 -20.32
N ILE A 727 5.06 2.98 -19.08
CA ILE A 727 4.88 2.16 -17.87
C ILE A 727 3.41 1.77 -17.70
N GLU A 728 2.49 2.73 -17.83
CA GLU A 728 1.06 2.47 -17.67
C GLU A 728 0.52 1.52 -18.74
N ASN A 729 0.94 1.70 -19.99
CA ASN A 729 0.50 0.83 -21.07
C ASN A 729 1.11 -0.56 -20.97
N PHE A 730 2.38 -0.65 -20.57
CA PHE A 730 3.08 -1.90 -20.34
C PHE A 730 2.41 -2.71 -19.22
N THR A 731 2.23 -2.11 -18.04
CA THR A 731 1.59 -2.76 -16.89
C THR A 731 0.16 -3.21 -17.19
N LYS A 732 -0.65 -2.37 -17.84
CA LYS A 732 -2.02 -2.75 -18.28
C LYS A 732 -2.04 -3.91 -19.28
N LEU A 733 -1.13 -3.90 -20.26
CA LEU A 733 -1.09 -4.91 -21.31
C LEU A 733 -0.78 -6.31 -20.76
N TYR A 734 0.14 -6.39 -19.79
CA TYR A 734 0.60 -7.65 -19.21
C TYR A 734 -0.08 -8.00 -17.87
N GLY A 735 -0.95 -7.13 -17.36
CA GLY A 735 -1.66 -7.34 -16.10
C GLY A 735 -0.76 -7.31 -14.86
N ILE A 736 0.34 -6.55 -14.93
CA ILE A 736 1.35 -6.40 -13.88
C ILE A 736 0.87 -5.35 -12.88
N THR A 737 1.01 -5.62 -11.59
CA THR A 737 0.71 -4.66 -10.52
C THR A 737 1.70 -3.49 -10.54
N LYS A 738 1.21 -2.27 -10.28
CA LYS A 738 2.06 -1.09 -10.12
C LYS A 738 2.88 -1.11 -8.84
N ASN A 739 2.36 -1.77 -7.80
CA ASN A 739 3.00 -1.86 -6.50
C ASN A 739 3.96 -3.05 -6.46
N TYR A 740 5.17 -2.85 -5.91
CA TYR A 740 6.12 -3.94 -5.72
C TYR A 740 5.60 -4.90 -4.64
N PRO A 741 5.45 -6.22 -4.94
CA PRO A 741 4.95 -7.19 -3.97
C PRO A 741 5.72 -7.16 -2.64
N ILE A 742 7.04 -6.95 -2.68
CA ILE A 742 7.87 -6.87 -1.48
C ILE A 742 7.42 -5.77 -0.51
N TYR A 743 6.91 -4.64 -0.98
CA TYR A 743 6.41 -3.56 -0.11
C TYR A 743 5.10 -3.92 0.57
N ILE A 744 4.21 -4.61 -0.15
CA ILE A 744 2.96 -5.13 0.41
C ILE A 744 3.29 -6.14 1.50
N TYR A 745 4.20 -7.07 1.22
CA TYR A 745 4.58 -8.08 2.19
C TYR A 745 5.30 -7.49 3.39
N LEU A 746 6.25 -6.56 3.21
CA LEU A 746 6.96 -5.90 4.32
C LEU A 746 6.02 -5.04 5.19
N SER A 747 5.15 -4.23 4.57
CA SER A 747 4.21 -3.37 5.30
C SER A 747 3.17 -4.17 6.09
N ALA A 748 2.79 -5.34 5.58
CA ALA A 748 1.91 -6.28 6.27
C ALA A 748 2.64 -7.15 7.32
N GLY A 749 3.97 -7.06 7.45
CA GLY A 749 4.78 -7.92 8.33
C GLY A 749 4.95 -9.36 7.81
N LEU A 750 4.69 -9.60 6.53
CA LEU A 750 4.57 -10.88 5.83
C LEU A 750 5.79 -11.24 4.96
N SER A 751 6.86 -10.43 4.93
CA SER A 751 7.96 -10.46 3.93
C SER A 751 8.46 -11.83 3.47
N SER A 752 8.35 -12.84 4.34
CA SER A 752 8.18 -14.28 4.07
C SER A 752 8.12 -14.99 5.43
N LEU A 753 7.33 -14.42 6.34
CA LEU A 753 7.19 -14.76 7.78
C LEU A 753 8.40 -15.41 8.48
N LYS A 754 9.53 -14.69 8.45
CA LYS A 754 10.74 -14.82 9.29
C LYS A 754 11.43 -16.20 9.24
N THR A 755 12.04 -16.56 8.11
CA THR A 755 12.77 -17.84 7.91
C THR A 755 13.67 -18.24 9.10
N LYS A 756 13.44 -19.43 9.67
CA LYS A 756 14.28 -20.16 10.66
C LYS A 756 15.63 -20.63 10.07
N SER A 757 16.09 -19.92 9.05
CA SER A 757 17.21 -20.18 8.16
C SER A 757 18.53 -20.48 8.88
N CYS A 758 18.74 -19.89 10.06
CA CYS A 758 20.00 -19.95 10.79
C CYS A 758 20.34 -21.33 11.37
N TYR A 759 19.44 -22.32 11.32
CA TYR A 759 19.66 -23.65 11.91
C TYR A 759 19.78 -24.79 10.87
N HIS A 760 19.32 -24.61 9.63
CA HIS A 760 19.06 -25.74 8.73
C HIS A 760 19.93 -25.85 7.47
N ASN A 761 21.00 -25.06 7.31
CA ASN A 761 22.01 -25.43 6.30
C ASN A 761 23.38 -24.77 6.52
N SER A 762 24.45 -25.57 6.55
CA SER A 762 25.85 -25.14 6.46
C SER A 762 26.23 -24.69 5.03
N GLU A 763 25.30 -24.82 4.07
CA GLU A 763 25.46 -24.46 2.66
C GLU A 763 24.82 -23.12 2.29
N ASN A 764 25.05 -22.05 3.06
CA ASN A 764 24.68 -20.71 2.57
C ASN A 764 25.68 -20.29 1.48
N THR A 765 25.36 -20.61 0.23
CA THR A 765 26.27 -20.63 -0.94
C THR A 765 26.39 -19.32 -1.71
N ILE A 766 25.76 -18.23 -1.26
CA ILE A 766 25.75 -16.97 -2.02
C ILE A 766 27.12 -16.25 -1.94
N PHE A 767 27.90 -16.49 -0.86
CA PHE A 767 29.20 -15.86 -0.62
C PHE A 767 30.27 -16.82 -0.08
N LYS A 768 30.20 -18.13 -0.37
CA LYS A 768 31.32 -19.02 -0.02
C LYS A 768 32.55 -18.60 -0.82
N ASP A 769 33.55 -18.06 -0.14
CA ASP A 769 34.91 -18.08 -0.66
C ASP A 769 35.30 -19.54 -0.88
N ALA A 770 35.96 -19.83 -2.01
CA ALA A 770 36.20 -21.19 -2.50
C ALA A 770 37.14 -22.07 -1.61
N ASN A 771 37.42 -21.69 -0.36
CA ASN A 771 38.51 -22.26 0.45
C ASN A 771 38.14 -22.57 1.92
N GLU A 772 36.88 -22.81 2.27
CA GLU A 772 36.54 -23.29 3.63
C GLU A 772 35.70 -24.57 3.60
N ASP A 773 36.41 -25.70 3.58
CA ASP A 773 35.91 -27.02 3.93
C ASP A 773 36.05 -27.21 5.45
N ASN A 774 34.92 -27.24 6.17
CA ASN A 774 34.82 -27.91 7.47
C ASN A 774 33.35 -28.29 7.70
N GLU A 775 33.04 -29.57 7.49
CA GLU A 775 31.75 -30.19 7.75
C GLU A 775 31.70 -30.72 9.19
N GLU A 776 30.71 -30.28 9.99
CA GLU A 776 30.16 -31.07 11.08
C GLU A 776 28.66 -31.28 10.81
N THR A 777 28.31 -32.49 10.37
CA THR A 777 26.95 -32.98 10.23
C THR A 777 26.37 -33.36 11.59
N PHE A 778 25.34 -32.64 12.07
CA PHE A 778 24.51 -33.09 13.19
C PHE A 778 23.43 -34.06 12.69
N THR A 779 23.58 -35.33 13.05
CA THR A 779 22.57 -36.37 12.89
C THR A 779 21.69 -36.42 14.14
N ASP A 780 20.43 -35.94 14.09
CA ASP A 780 19.40 -36.27 15.09
C ASP A 780 17.98 -35.98 14.55
N ASP A 781 17.46 -36.90 13.73
CA ASP A 781 16.08 -36.88 13.19
C ASP A 781 14.99 -37.08 14.28
N VAL A 782 15.37 -37.39 15.52
CA VAL A 782 14.44 -37.82 16.58
C VAL A 782 13.76 -36.63 17.30
N ILE A 783 14.33 -35.43 17.25
CA ILE A 783 13.83 -34.26 18.02
C ILE A 783 12.72 -33.49 17.28
N LEU A 784 12.61 -33.66 15.96
CA LEU A 784 11.76 -32.81 15.08
C LEU A 784 10.25 -33.15 15.11
N ASN A 785 9.87 -34.33 15.59
CA ASN A 785 8.48 -34.81 15.54
C ASN A 785 7.71 -34.71 16.88
N ASP A 786 8.35 -34.34 17.98
CA ASP A 786 7.68 -34.24 19.29
C ASP A 786 6.91 -32.92 19.42
N LYS A 787 5.58 -33.02 19.58
CA LYS A 787 4.62 -31.90 19.61
C LYS A 787 4.95 -30.85 20.69
N LYS A 788 5.68 -31.22 21.75
CA LYS A 788 6.07 -30.29 22.83
C LYS A 788 7.16 -29.27 22.43
N TYR A 789 7.82 -29.48 21.28
CA TYR A 789 8.87 -28.59 20.75
C TYR A 789 8.42 -27.75 19.55
N ARG A 790 7.13 -27.79 19.20
CA ARG A 790 6.54 -27.00 18.13
C ARG A 790 6.19 -25.58 18.64
N GLY A 791 6.73 -24.57 17.98
CA GLY A 791 6.61 -23.14 18.29
C GLY A 791 7.69 -22.32 17.56
N PRO A 792 7.41 -21.08 17.13
CA PRO A 792 8.34 -20.27 16.33
C PRO A 792 9.72 -20.03 16.97
N ASN A 793 9.87 -20.22 18.29
CA ASN A 793 11.03 -19.77 19.05
C ASN A 793 11.88 -20.82 19.78
N TYR A 794 11.65 -22.12 19.59
CA TYR A 794 12.56 -23.14 20.13
C TYR A 794 13.95 -23.06 19.47
N TYR A 795 14.00 -22.79 18.16
CA TYR A 795 15.26 -22.63 17.41
C TYR A 795 16.11 -21.45 17.86
N TYR A 796 15.50 -20.35 18.33
CA TYR A 796 16.24 -19.21 18.89
C TYR A 796 16.79 -19.48 20.30
N ARG A 797 16.15 -20.39 21.07
CA ARG A 797 16.63 -20.83 22.40
C ARG A 797 17.89 -21.69 22.33
N MET A 798 18.06 -22.50 21.28
CA MET A 798 19.29 -23.30 21.10
C MET A 798 20.52 -22.48 20.71
N LEU A 799 20.34 -21.26 20.21
CA LEU A 799 21.44 -20.48 19.63
C LEU A 799 22.34 -19.80 20.67
N ASP A 800 21.89 -19.53 21.90
CA ASP A 800 22.63 -18.79 22.96
C ASP A 800 23.38 -17.52 22.48
N ARG A 801 23.01 -16.99 21.29
CA ARG A 801 23.72 -15.97 20.51
C ARG A 801 22.70 -15.15 19.73
N ILE A 802 21.96 -14.34 20.46
CA ILE A 802 20.82 -13.55 19.95
C ILE A 802 21.20 -12.51 18.88
N ASN A 803 22.49 -12.22 18.61
CA ASN A 803 22.88 -11.13 17.70
C ASN A 803 24.07 -11.42 16.76
N HIS A 804 24.38 -12.68 16.45
CA HIS A 804 25.47 -13.01 15.51
C HIS A 804 24.96 -13.69 14.24
N CYS A 805 23.82 -13.23 13.71
CA CYS A 805 23.49 -13.52 12.32
C CYS A 805 24.29 -12.55 11.44
N PRO A 806 25.32 -12.99 10.69
CA PRO A 806 26.20 -12.09 9.94
C PRO A 806 25.47 -11.27 8.86
N TYR A 807 24.24 -11.69 8.50
CA TYR A 807 23.55 -11.25 7.30
C TYR A 807 22.45 -10.20 7.53
N ILE A 808 21.97 -10.01 8.76
CA ILE A 808 21.02 -8.92 9.05
C ILE A 808 21.76 -7.58 9.23
N GLN A 809 23.05 -7.62 9.55
CA GLN A 809 23.86 -6.43 9.81
C GLN A 809 24.46 -5.77 8.55
N GLN A 810 24.38 -6.41 7.38
CA GLN A 810 24.95 -5.89 6.13
C GLN A 810 23.91 -5.40 5.10
N SER A 811 22.60 -5.58 5.37
CA SER A 811 21.52 -5.25 4.43
C SER A 811 20.56 -4.17 4.93
N ILE A 812 20.92 -3.46 6.00
CA ILE A 812 20.31 -2.21 6.47
C ILE A 812 21.44 -1.18 6.53
#